data_AF-A0A6J8D1L9-F1
#
_entry.id   AF-A0A6J8D1L9-F1
#
_cell.length_a   1.000
_cell.length_b   1.000
_cell.length_c   1.000
_cell.angle_alpha   90.00
_cell.angle_beta   90.00
_cell.angle_gamma   90.00
#
_symmetry.space_group_name_H-M   'P 1'
#
loop_
_entity.id
_entity.type
_entity.pdbx_description
1 polymer ?
#
loop_
_entity_poly.entity_id
_entity_poly.type
_entity_poly.pdbx_seq_one_letter_code
_entity_poly.pdbx_strand_id
1 'polypeptide(L)'
;MIHAGIGETQLNNFLSSLNVHCIDAKTLKIRENEAGSVLENQAIMSQQRHLQMEILNSTTEDQTDSRSGICISTDTCWQKKGSGRSYNSLSGVSTLIGKTTGKVVNHKVRISSCRICERAKGRGILPRQHKCRKNWSGSAKGMEPDMVVEMLKELDEKGVDILEVVGDDDSTGFDRAKRLMPNSKMEKISDKNHIKHNIISKINELKPKHKELTGMNVGNPSGIEDGLHASIKHIFGEHDNCNETWCGYLKDKDSYIHSNLPRGKDLCSSELRSDLEKLFIQKMVPQSKKLSNLGSSQANESFNNLIALKAPKTKHFSTSASFKLQSQLSRTQKNEGYNYISELNTSIGLSPGNETLSRGNKLNKKREGNKNIFKSKQGKKQRKFLKRNVYKKTVAEVKEGEHTTVQSVIILILTERLEDFATIDIEEIPAIPEAETFTNIDDAPIVCFDLETTGLSRYSDITQIAACTKDSSFSRYIFPDQQISREASEITKITVVGQKMYYKDSLNLFKLVSPGLSSYSQYFLVDKLLGQQYESHNAVYDTKLLFNLVTEKGNVSQYISELAFSPSYPQLYQMQLANLKTFEKLVQSKCLSKAMALKTVRSNLRFQHFKLAVQRNDMAGLKALMTEKSSTGVVRVTSNKKIIQRVYEYLISLK
;
A
#
# COMPACT_ATOMS: atom_id res chain seq x y z
N MET A 1 13.54 -15.53 -17.57
CA MET A 1 12.23 -16.23 -17.60
C MET A 1 11.54 -16.25 -16.24
N ILE A 2 11.91 -17.14 -15.30
CA ILE A 2 11.13 -17.47 -14.08
C ILE A 2 10.68 -16.23 -13.26
N HIS A 3 11.57 -15.26 -13.02
CA HIS A 3 11.24 -14.04 -12.27
C HIS A 3 10.03 -13.26 -12.84
N ALA A 4 9.84 -13.29 -14.17
CA ALA A 4 8.75 -12.58 -14.82
C ALA A 4 7.42 -13.37 -14.88
N GLY A 5 7.37 -14.60 -14.35
CA GLY A 5 6.17 -15.45 -14.39
C GLY A 5 5.74 -15.92 -15.78
N ILE A 6 6.59 -15.74 -16.79
CA ILE A 6 6.37 -16.15 -18.19
C ILE A 6 6.91 -17.55 -18.44
N GLY A 7 6.32 -18.25 -19.42
CA GLY A 7 6.85 -19.52 -19.96
C GLY A 7 7.66 -19.31 -21.23
N GLU A 8 8.24 -20.39 -21.76
CA GLU A 8 9.05 -20.41 -22.99
C GLU A 8 8.32 -19.74 -24.16
N THR A 9 7.09 -20.14 -24.47
CA THR A 9 6.31 -19.58 -25.60
C THR A 9 6.10 -18.07 -25.47
N GLN A 10 5.95 -17.54 -24.25
CA GLN A 10 5.80 -16.11 -24.02
C GLN A 10 7.12 -15.34 -24.08
N LEU A 11 8.24 -15.99 -23.74
CA LEU A 11 9.57 -15.43 -23.95
C LEU A 11 9.87 -15.37 -25.45
N ASN A 12 9.62 -16.46 -26.18
CA ASN A 12 9.84 -16.53 -27.62
C ASN A 12 8.96 -15.54 -28.40
N ASN A 13 7.68 -15.40 -28.05
CA ASN A 13 6.82 -14.36 -28.62
C ASN A 13 7.32 -12.92 -28.33
N PHE A 14 7.93 -12.68 -27.17
CA PHE A 14 8.51 -11.37 -26.85
C PHE A 14 9.79 -11.10 -27.64
N LEU A 15 10.66 -12.10 -27.80
CA LEU A 15 11.89 -12.01 -28.58
C LEU A 15 11.59 -11.79 -30.07
N SER A 16 10.69 -12.59 -30.66
CA SER A 16 10.31 -12.44 -32.08
C SER A 16 9.61 -11.12 -32.38
N SER A 17 8.81 -10.59 -31.44
CA SER A 17 8.22 -9.24 -31.54
C SER A 17 9.24 -8.11 -31.56
N LEU A 18 10.49 -8.38 -31.16
CA LEU A 18 11.63 -7.46 -31.22
C LEU A 18 12.63 -7.83 -32.33
N ASN A 19 12.26 -8.76 -33.23
CA ASN A 19 13.13 -9.38 -34.24
C ASN A 19 14.41 -10.03 -33.65
N VAL A 20 14.33 -10.52 -32.41
CA VAL A 20 15.40 -11.29 -31.74
C VAL A 20 15.13 -12.78 -31.89
N HIS A 21 16.18 -13.56 -32.13
CA HIS A 21 16.08 -15.01 -32.33
C HIS A 21 15.44 -15.72 -31.12
N CYS A 22 14.51 -16.65 -31.39
CA CYS A 22 13.86 -17.47 -30.36
C CYS A 22 14.84 -18.44 -29.70
N ILE A 23 14.59 -18.82 -28.45
CA ILE A 23 15.44 -19.77 -27.71
C ILE A 23 14.71 -21.11 -27.61
N ASP A 24 15.39 -22.19 -28.00
CA ASP A 24 14.87 -23.55 -27.91
C ASP A 24 14.46 -23.94 -26.47
N ALA A 25 13.37 -24.70 -26.37
CA ALA A 25 12.76 -25.15 -25.13
C ALA A 25 13.65 -26.11 -24.32
N LYS A 26 14.48 -26.96 -24.97
CA LYS A 26 15.43 -27.84 -24.27
C LYS A 26 16.53 -27.01 -23.62
N THR A 27 17.08 -26.05 -24.36
CA THR A 27 18.11 -25.10 -23.91
C THR A 27 17.61 -24.23 -22.76
N LEU A 28 16.43 -23.62 -22.89
CA LEU A 28 15.78 -22.89 -21.80
C LEU A 28 15.59 -23.75 -20.56
N LYS A 29 15.21 -25.02 -20.71
CA LYS A 29 14.96 -25.91 -19.57
C LYS A 29 16.24 -26.35 -18.86
N ILE A 30 17.35 -26.49 -19.58
CA ILE A 30 18.67 -26.76 -18.98
C ILE A 30 19.07 -25.57 -18.09
N ARG A 31 19.06 -24.34 -18.63
CA ARG A 31 19.41 -23.12 -17.89
C ARG A 31 18.45 -22.83 -16.71
N GLU A 32 17.17 -23.19 -16.83
CA GLU A 32 16.21 -23.13 -15.72
C GLU A 32 16.58 -24.07 -14.57
N ASN A 33 17.01 -25.31 -14.87
CA ASN A 33 17.37 -26.29 -13.85
C ASN A 33 18.68 -25.91 -13.14
N GLU A 34 19.67 -25.43 -13.90
CA GLU A 34 20.98 -24.96 -13.44
C GLU A 34 20.84 -23.84 -12.39
N ALA A 35 20.27 -22.70 -12.78
CA ALA A 35 19.97 -21.60 -11.87
C ALA A 35 18.97 -21.99 -10.77
N GLY A 36 18.11 -22.98 -11.04
CA GLY A 36 17.16 -23.52 -10.08
C GLY A 36 17.81 -24.21 -8.88
N SER A 37 18.99 -24.82 -9.04
CA SER A 37 19.74 -25.44 -7.93
C SER A 37 20.27 -24.39 -6.96
N VAL A 38 20.92 -23.35 -7.49
CA VAL A 38 21.55 -22.30 -6.68
C VAL A 38 20.49 -21.45 -5.99
N LEU A 39 19.36 -21.17 -6.67
CA LEU A 39 18.19 -20.55 -6.05
C LEU A 39 17.56 -21.41 -4.95
N GLU A 40 17.52 -22.74 -5.11
CA GLU A 40 17.00 -23.65 -4.07
C GLU A 40 17.85 -23.53 -2.79
N ASN A 41 19.17 -23.33 -2.90
CA ASN A 41 20.08 -23.07 -1.78
C ASN A 41 19.97 -21.64 -1.22
N GLN A 42 20.03 -20.60 -2.05
CA GLN A 42 19.90 -19.17 -1.64
C GLN A 42 18.61 -18.96 -0.83
N ALA A 43 17.52 -19.58 -1.25
CA ALA A 43 16.23 -19.52 -0.56
C ALA A 43 16.24 -20.23 0.81
N ILE A 44 17.06 -21.28 1.01
CA ILE A 44 17.22 -21.96 2.31
C ILE A 44 18.02 -21.06 3.27
N MET A 45 19.17 -20.53 2.84
CA MET A 45 19.99 -19.62 3.65
C MET A 45 19.20 -18.36 4.05
N SER A 46 18.41 -17.82 3.11
CA SER A 46 17.45 -16.73 3.34
C SER A 46 16.47 -17.05 4.46
N GLN A 47 15.86 -18.23 4.43
CA GLN A 47 14.91 -18.65 5.46
C GLN A 47 15.57 -18.83 6.83
N GLN A 48 16.75 -19.46 6.89
CA GLN A 48 17.47 -19.69 8.14
C GLN A 48 17.84 -18.37 8.84
N ARG A 49 18.43 -17.42 8.10
CA ARG A 49 18.73 -16.08 8.63
C ARG A 49 17.48 -15.33 9.09
N HIS A 50 16.36 -15.46 8.37
CA HIS A 50 15.11 -14.81 8.78
C HIS A 50 14.41 -15.49 9.97
N LEU A 51 14.55 -16.81 10.15
CA LEU A 51 14.14 -17.51 11.36
C LEU A 51 14.96 -17.07 12.57
N GLN A 52 16.29 -16.99 12.44
CA GLN A 52 17.18 -16.53 13.51
C GLN A 52 16.86 -15.11 13.99
N MET A 53 16.53 -14.19 13.07
CA MET A 53 16.10 -12.83 13.43
C MET A 53 14.70 -12.77 14.05
N GLU A 54 13.77 -13.67 13.69
CA GLU A 54 12.48 -13.76 14.39
C GLU A 54 12.67 -14.22 15.83
N ILE A 55 13.51 -15.24 16.05
CA ILE A 55 13.86 -15.77 17.38
C ILE A 55 14.53 -14.67 18.22
N LEU A 56 15.57 -14.01 17.70
CA LEU A 56 16.28 -12.94 18.41
C LEU A 56 15.33 -11.82 18.86
N ASN A 57 14.46 -11.35 17.96
CA ASN A 57 13.47 -10.32 18.29
C ASN A 57 12.52 -10.80 19.41
N SER A 58 12.05 -12.05 19.35
CA SER A 58 11.17 -12.66 20.37
C SER A 58 11.83 -12.91 21.74
N THR A 59 13.16 -12.70 21.84
CA THR A 59 13.90 -12.71 23.12
C THR A 59 14.24 -11.31 23.63
N THR A 60 13.86 -10.25 22.90
CA THR A 60 14.19 -8.84 23.23
C THR A 60 12.98 -7.93 23.43
N GLU A 61 11.77 -8.38 23.11
CA GLU A 61 10.52 -7.65 23.39
C GLU A 61 9.97 -8.07 24.78
N ASP A 62 9.96 -7.12 25.73
CA ASP A 62 9.37 -7.10 27.08
C ASP A 62 9.44 -8.34 28.00
N GLN A 63 10.24 -8.23 29.08
CA GLN A 63 10.31 -9.19 30.20
C GLN A 63 9.08 -9.17 31.16
N THR A 64 7.90 -8.74 30.68
CA THR A 64 6.69 -8.61 31.52
C THR A 64 5.76 -9.82 31.46
N ASP A 65 5.95 -10.75 30.52
CA ASP A 65 5.23 -12.03 30.47
C ASP A 65 6.22 -13.21 30.43
N SER A 66 5.85 -14.30 31.09
CA SER A 66 6.68 -15.48 31.39
C SER A 66 6.91 -16.45 30.22
N ARG A 67 6.67 -15.99 28.98
CA ARG A 67 6.63 -16.81 27.77
C ARG A 67 7.50 -16.20 26.66
N SER A 68 8.72 -16.71 26.50
CA SER A 68 9.57 -16.47 25.33
C SER A 68 9.20 -17.40 24.17
N GLY A 69 9.30 -16.92 22.93
CA GLY A 69 9.14 -17.73 21.72
C GLY A 69 8.48 -17.00 20.56
N ILE A 70 8.55 -17.57 19.34
CA ILE A 70 8.08 -16.90 18.13
C ILE A 70 6.57 -17.03 17.95
N CYS A 71 5.96 -15.95 17.44
CA CYS A 71 4.61 -15.95 16.93
C CYS A 71 4.63 -15.98 15.39
N ILE A 72 3.86 -16.87 14.77
CA ILE A 72 3.91 -17.14 13.34
C ILE A 72 2.51 -17.20 12.72
N SER A 73 2.40 -16.90 11.42
CA SER A 73 1.17 -17.04 10.64
C SER A 73 1.31 -18.03 9.49
N THR A 74 0.26 -18.82 9.25
CA THR A 74 0.17 -19.87 8.22
C THR A 74 -1.02 -19.68 7.29
N ASP A 75 -0.84 -20.08 6.02
CA ASP A 75 -1.83 -20.12 4.93
C ASP A 75 -1.24 -20.96 3.78
N THR A 76 -2.09 -21.69 3.05
CA THR A 76 -1.71 -22.58 1.96
C THR A 76 -2.36 -22.15 0.64
N CYS A 77 -1.54 -21.99 -0.42
CA CYS A 77 -2.07 -21.73 -1.76
C CYS A 77 -1.85 -22.88 -2.75
N TRP A 78 -2.90 -23.16 -3.52
CA TRP A 78 -2.87 -24.11 -4.64
C TRP A 78 -2.70 -23.37 -5.96
N GLN A 79 -1.96 -23.99 -6.90
CA GLN A 79 -1.78 -23.44 -8.25
C GLN A 79 -3.10 -23.39 -9.02
N LYS A 80 -3.96 -24.42 -8.91
CA LYS A 80 -5.26 -24.41 -9.58
C LYS A 80 -6.20 -23.43 -8.88
N LYS A 81 -6.94 -22.61 -9.64
CA LYS A 81 -8.05 -21.82 -9.09
C LYS A 81 -9.20 -22.77 -8.75
N GLY A 82 -9.47 -22.96 -7.46
CA GLY A 82 -10.61 -23.73 -6.99
C GLY A 82 -11.93 -22.96 -7.15
N SER A 83 -13.03 -23.70 -7.32
CA SER A 83 -14.41 -23.20 -7.32
C SER A 83 -15.14 -23.47 -5.99
N GLY A 84 -14.41 -23.68 -4.90
CA GLY A 84 -14.91 -24.22 -3.62
C GLY A 84 -15.36 -25.70 -3.66
N ARG A 85 -15.76 -26.19 -4.84
CA ARG A 85 -16.31 -27.55 -5.04
C ARG A 85 -15.31 -28.57 -5.62
N SER A 86 -14.10 -28.17 -6.01
CA SER A 86 -13.15 -28.99 -6.78
C SER A 86 -11.76 -29.09 -6.15
N TYR A 87 -11.56 -30.06 -5.26
CA TYR A 87 -10.31 -30.30 -4.53
C TYR A 87 -9.30 -31.14 -5.36
N ASN A 88 -8.97 -30.67 -6.58
CA ASN A 88 -8.16 -31.40 -7.55
C ASN A 88 -6.98 -30.57 -8.11
N SER A 89 -6.31 -29.79 -7.26
CA SER A 89 -5.01 -29.21 -7.59
C SER A 89 -3.91 -30.27 -7.53
N LEU A 90 -3.00 -30.27 -8.51
CA LEU A 90 -1.84 -31.17 -8.53
C LEU A 90 -0.63 -30.63 -7.75
N SER A 91 -0.75 -29.42 -7.19
CA SER A 91 0.25 -28.85 -6.29
C SER A 91 -0.32 -27.80 -5.32
N GLY A 92 0.37 -27.66 -4.19
CA GLY A 92 0.13 -26.64 -3.15
C GLY A 92 1.44 -26.20 -2.50
N VAL A 93 1.44 -24.99 -1.94
CA VAL A 93 2.55 -24.38 -1.17
C VAL A 93 1.98 -23.85 0.12
N SER A 94 2.56 -24.20 1.26
CA SER A 94 2.23 -23.64 2.57
C SER A 94 3.45 -22.93 3.15
N THR A 95 3.21 -21.90 3.98
CA THR A 95 4.29 -21.08 4.56
C THR A 95 4.01 -20.67 5.98
N LEU A 96 5.04 -20.72 6.82
CA LEU A 96 5.10 -20.03 8.11
C LEU A 96 5.82 -18.70 7.91
N ILE A 97 5.19 -17.61 8.36
CA ILE A 97 5.74 -16.26 8.31
C ILE A 97 5.81 -15.70 9.73
N GLY A 98 6.94 -15.10 10.09
CA GLY A 98 7.13 -14.45 11.39
C GLY A 98 6.24 -13.21 11.56
N LYS A 99 5.58 -13.08 12.71
CA LYS A 99 4.70 -11.96 13.08
C LYS A 99 5.48 -10.64 13.19
N THR A 100 6.71 -10.69 13.71
CA THR A 100 7.53 -9.50 14.01
C THR A 100 8.36 -9.07 12.78
N THR A 101 9.09 -9.98 12.12
CA THR A 101 9.86 -9.61 10.90
C THR A 101 8.99 -9.50 9.64
N GLY A 102 7.87 -10.22 9.56
CA GLY A 102 7.03 -10.33 8.36
C GLY A 102 7.65 -11.16 7.22
N LYS A 103 8.61 -12.04 7.55
CA LYS A 103 9.46 -12.81 6.62
C LYS A 103 9.13 -14.30 6.65
N VAL A 104 9.46 -15.03 5.59
CA VAL A 104 9.22 -16.48 5.51
C VAL A 104 10.25 -17.22 6.37
N VAL A 105 9.76 -17.89 7.43
CA VAL A 105 10.56 -18.66 8.40
C VAL A 105 10.43 -20.18 8.21
N ASN A 106 9.32 -20.67 7.64
CA ASN A 106 9.29 -21.98 6.99
C ASN A 106 8.41 -22.02 5.72
N HIS A 107 8.68 -22.95 4.80
CA HIS A 107 8.03 -23.04 3.49
C HIS A 107 8.12 -24.46 2.93
N LYS A 108 6.97 -25.08 2.64
CA LYS A 108 6.89 -26.41 2.03
C LYS A 108 6.04 -26.41 0.77
N VAL A 109 6.27 -27.44 -0.05
CA VAL A 109 5.59 -27.65 -1.33
C VAL A 109 5.16 -29.11 -1.43
N ARG A 110 3.94 -29.36 -1.89
CA ARG A 110 3.46 -30.69 -2.27
C ARG A 110 3.12 -30.70 -3.76
N ILE A 111 3.57 -31.74 -4.47
CA ILE A 111 3.34 -31.97 -5.90
C ILE A 111 2.91 -33.42 -6.07
N SER A 112 1.71 -33.66 -6.59
CA SER A 112 1.12 -35.01 -6.71
C SER A 112 1.34 -35.69 -8.06
N SER A 113 1.91 -34.98 -9.04
CA SER A 113 2.05 -35.49 -10.41
C SER A 113 3.31 -34.98 -11.10
N CYS A 114 3.90 -35.81 -11.98
CA CYS A 114 5.07 -35.47 -12.78
C CYS A 114 4.83 -35.89 -14.23
N ARG A 115 4.96 -34.97 -15.20
CA ARG A 115 4.63 -35.23 -16.61
C ARG A 115 5.42 -36.40 -17.22
N ILE A 116 6.61 -36.69 -16.72
CA ILE A 116 7.42 -37.83 -17.17
C ILE A 116 6.90 -39.14 -16.58
N CYS A 117 6.56 -39.17 -15.28
CA CYS A 117 5.96 -40.33 -14.63
C CYS A 117 4.60 -40.70 -15.22
N GLU A 118 3.67 -39.73 -15.38
CA GLU A 118 2.34 -40.03 -15.91
C GLU A 118 2.40 -40.53 -17.37
N ARG A 119 3.31 -39.98 -18.19
CA ARG A 119 3.48 -40.42 -19.59
C ARG A 119 4.09 -41.82 -19.71
N ALA A 120 4.89 -42.24 -18.73
CA ALA A 120 5.44 -43.59 -18.65
C ALA A 120 4.38 -44.59 -18.16
N LYS A 121 3.66 -44.24 -17.08
CA LYS A 121 2.53 -45.01 -16.55
C LYS A 121 1.45 -45.24 -17.62
N GLY A 122 1.04 -44.20 -18.33
CA GLY A 122 0.08 -44.27 -19.44
C GLY A 122 0.58 -44.99 -20.71
N ARG A 123 1.77 -45.61 -20.65
CA ARG A 123 2.37 -46.47 -21.68
C ARG A 123 2.78 -47.85 -21.15
N GLY A 124 2.54 -48.15 -19.87
CA GLY A 124 2.99 -49.40 -19.24
C GLY A 124 4.51 -49.54 -19.07
N ILE A 125 5.29 -48.47 -19.26
CA ILE A 125 6.76 -48.52 -19.23
C ILE A 125 7.34 -47.81 -17.99
N LEU A 126 8.56 -48.17 -17.62
CA LEU A 126 9.33 -47.45 -16.60
C LEU A 126 9.62 -46.01 -17.07
N PRO A 127 9.56 -45.00 -16.18
CA PRO A 127 9.91 -43.63 -16.51
C PRO A 127 11.42 -43.49 -16.71
N ARG A 128 11.82 -42.89 -17.84
CA ARG A 128 13.23 -42.50 -18.08
C ARG A 128 13.79 -41.72 -16.89
N GLN A 129 15.08 -41.89 -16.61
CA GLN A 129 15.77 -41.21 -15.53
C GLN A 129 15.56 -39.68 -15.62
N HIS A 130 15.12 -39.07 -14.52
CA HIS A 130 14.89 -37.62 -14.43
C HIS A 130 14.83 -37.17 -12.96
N LYS A 131 15.12 -35.89 -12.70
CA LYS A 131 14.95 -35.27 -11.37
C LYS A 131 13.46 -35.05 -11.07
N CYS A 132 12.77 -36.13 -10.70
CA CYS A 132 11.36 -36.09 -10.32
C CYS A 132 11.15 -35.12 -9.15
N ARG A 133 10.04 -34.39 -9.17
CA ARG A 133 9.65 -33.46 -8.09
C ARG A 133 8.29 -33.80 -7.47
N LYS A 134 7.68 -34.93 -7.83
CA LYS A 134 6.48 -35.48 -7.15
C LYS A 134 6.89 -35.96 -5.76
N ASN A 135 6.22 -35.45 -4.73
CA ASN A 135 6.47 -35.74 -3.32
C ASN A 135 5.15 -35.89 -2.53
N TRP A 136 4.03 -36.13 -3.21
CA TRP A 136 2.72 -36.31 -2.60
C TRP A 136 1.93 -37.41 -3.32
N SER A 137 1.17 -38.19 -2.55
CA SER A 137 0.30 -39.28 -3.02
C SER A 137 -1.16 -39.12 -2.59
N GLY A 138 -1.43 -38.34 -1.54
CA GLY A 138 -2.78 -38.14 -0.99
C GLY A 138 -3.64 -37.13 -1.75
N SER A 139 -4.79 -36.78 -1.16
CA SER A 139 -5.74 -35.79 -1.72
C SER A 139 -5.17 -34.36 -1.75
N ALA A 140 -5.75 -33.47 -2.57
CA ALA A 140 -5.32 -32.07 -2.59
C ALA A 140 -5.65 -31.31 -1.28
N LYS A 141 -6.69 -31.76 -0.54
CA LYS A 141 -6.99 -31.28 0.83
C LYS A 141 -5.87 -31.64 1.79
N GLY A 142 -5.38 -32.88 1.76
CA GLY A 142 -4.35 -33.35 2.69
C GLY A 142 -2.99 -32.66 2.54
N MET A 143 -2.73 -31.98 1.41
CA MET A 143 -1.48 -31.23 1.19
C MET A 143 -1.23 -30.17 2.27
N GLU A 144 -2.27 -29.47 2.71
CA GLU A 144 -2.17 -28.40 3.72
C GLU A 144 -1.79 -28.91 5.11
N PRO A 145 -2.59 -29.74 5.80
CA PRO A 145 -2.28 -30.20 7.14
C PRO A 145 -0.98 -31.01 7.19
N ASP A 146 -0.56 -31.61 6.08
CA ASP A 146 0.72 -32.30 5.97
C ASP A 146 1.92 -31.34 5.86
N MET A 147 1.81 -30.25 5.10
CA MET A 147 2.85 -29.21 5.07
C MET A 147 2.93 -28.43 6.37
N VAL A 148 1.79 -28.10 7.00
CA VAL A 148 1.76 -27.37 8.29
C VAL A 148 2.43 -28.19 9.38
N VAL A 149 2.10 -29.48 9.49
CA VAL A 149 2.75 -30.41 10.44
C VAL A 149 4.25 -30.54 10.17
N GLU A 150 4.67 -30.74 8.92
CA GLU A 150 6.10 -30.81 8.57
C GLU A 150 6.84 -29.51 8.96
N MET A 151 6.24 -28.34 8.67
CA MET A 151 6.88 -27.05 8.94
C MET A 151 7.02 -26.72 10.43
N LEU A 152 6.04 -27.10 11.25
CA LEU A 152 6.08 -26.90 12.70
C LEU A 152 7.02 -27.89 13.37
N LYS A 153 6.98 -29.18 12.97
CA LYS A 153 7.89 -30.21 13.48
C LYS A 153 9.35 -29.88 13.19
N GLU A 154 9.65 -29.32 12.01
CA GLU A 154 10.99 -28.82 11.69
C GLU A 154 11.46 -27.62 12.53
N LEU A 155 10.58 -26.94 13.28
CA LEU A 155 10.96 -25.86 14.19
C LEU A 155 11.11 -26.39 15.62
N ASP A 156 10.19 -27.26 16.05
CA ASP A 156 10.25 -28.04 17.30
C ASP A 156 11.55 -28.87 17.39
N GLU A 157 11.90 -29.60 16.32
CA GLU A 157 13.16 -30.34 16.18
C GLU A 157 14.43 -29.47 16.18
N LYS A 158 14.29 -28.15 16.06
CA LYS A 158 15.40 -27.17 16.14
C LYS A 158 15.44 -26.43 17.49
N GLY A 159 14.60 -26.80 18.45
CA GLY A 159 14.48 -26.10 19.73
C GLY A 159 13.89 -24.69 19.62
N VAL A 160 13.04 -24.45 18.62
CA VAL A 160 12.39 -23.14 18.44
C VAL A 160 11.05 -23.14 19.18
N ASP A 161 10.98 -22.45 20.32
CA ASP A 161 9.72 -22.21 21.03
C ASP A 161 8.73 -21.45 20.12
N ILE A 162 7.53 -22.01 19.93
CA ILE A 162 6.42 -21.40 19.20
C ILE A 162 5.30 -21.08 20.20
N LEU A 163 4.92 -19.80 20.30
CA LEU A 163 3.85 -19.35 21.17
C LEU A 163 2.50 -19.30 20.45
N GLU A 164 2.44 -18.67 19.28
CA GLU A 164 1.19 -18.51 18.51
C GLU A 164 1.33 -19.05 17.09
N VAL A 165 0.33 -19.82 16.65
CA VAL A 165 0.12 -20.16 15.24
C VAL A 165 -1.18 -19.52 14.77
N VAL A 166 -1.05 -18.41 14.05
CA VAL A 166 -2.15 -17.68 13.42
C VAL A 166 -2.56 -18.37 12.12
N GLY A 167 -3.86 -18.63 11.92
CA GLY A 167 -4.37 -19.12 10.64
C GLY A 167 -5.89 -19.14 10.54
N ASP A 168 -6.40 -19.72 9.46
CA ASP A 168 -7.82 -19.94 9.19
C ASP A 168 -8.46 -20.81 10.28
N ASP A 169 -9.79 -20.79 10.43
CA ASP A 169 -10.48 -21.53 11.51
C ASP A 169 -10.36 -23.07 11.37
N ASP A 170 -10.04 -23.65 10.20
CA ASP A 170 -9.80 -25.10 10.02
C ASP A 170 -8.65 -25.57 10.93
N SER A 171 -8.97 -26.40 11.92
CA SER A 171 -8.01 -26.88 12.93
C SER A 171 -7.28 -28.16 12.51
N THR A 172 -7.66 -28.81 11.39
CA THR A 172 -7.16 -30.14 10.99
C THR A 172 -5.63 -30.25 10.97
N GLY A 173 -4.92 -29.21 10.50
CA GLY A 173 -3.46 -29.16 10.51
C GLY A 173 -2.86 -28.93 11.90
N PHE A 174 -3.45 -28.03 12.68
CA PHE A 174 -2.99 -27.68 14.02
C PHE A 174 -3.25 -28.79 15.05
N ASP A 175 -4.40 -29.44 14.99
CA ASP A 175 -4.77 -30.54 15.89
C ASP A 175 -3.98 -31.82 15.56
N ARG A 176 -3.56 -31.99 14.30
CA ARG A 176 -2.57 -33.01 13.93
C ARG A 176 -1.18 -32.65 14.45
N ALA A 177 -0.79 -31.37 14.40
CA ALA A 177 0.48 -30.89 14.91
C ALA A 177 0.60 -31.05 16.44
N LYS A 178 -0.39 -30.60 17.22
CA LYS A 178 -0.41 -30.78 18.69
C LYS A 178 -0.34 -32.24 19.13
N ARG A 179 -1.05 -33.14 18.45
CA ARG A 179 -1.00 -34.59 18.76
C ARG A 179 0.36 -35.24 18.46
N LEU A 180 1.18 -34.63 17.61
CA LEU A 180 2.51 -35.11 17.26
C LEU A 180 3.64 -34.41 18.03
N MET A 181 3.34 -33.26 18.66
CA MET A 181 4.26 -32.48 19.49
C MET A 181 3.55 -32.12 20.81
N PRO A 182 3.24 -33.11 21.68
CA PRO A 182 2.41 -32.90 22.87
C PRO A 182 3.02 -31.93 23.89
N ASN A 183 4.34 -31.77 23.87
CA ASN A 183 5.07 -30.84 24.73
C ASN A 183 5.03 -29.38 24.22
N SER A 184 4.54 -29.14 23.00
CA SER A 184 4.55 -27.80 22.40
C SER A 184 3.53 -26.88 23.08
N LYS A 185 4.01 -25.73 23.57
CA LYS A 185 3.20 -24.71 24.25
C LYS A 185 2.30 -23.91 23.30
N MET A 186 2.43 -24.11 21.99
CA MET A 186 1.79 -23.30 20.95
C MET A 186 0.26 -23.21 21.08
N GLU A 187 -0.29 -22.03 20.82
CA GLU A 187 -1.74 -21.76 20.83
C GLU A 187 -2.21 -21.39 19.42
N LYS A 188 -3.40 -21.86 19.03
CA LYS A 188 -3.99 -21.51 17.73
C LYS A 188 -4.73 -20.19 17.86
N ILE A 189 -4.34 -19.23 17.03
CA ILE A 189 -4.98 -17.92 16.94
C ILE A 189 -5.72 -17.83 15.60
N SER A 190 -6.98 -17.40 15.62
CA SER A 190 -7.77 -17.27 14.37
C SER A 190 -7.47 -15.96 13.65
N ASP A 191 -7.41 -16.00 12.31
CA ASP A 191 -7.31 -14.80 11.48
C ASP A 191 -8.61 -13.98 11.49
N LYS A 192 -8.46 -12.65 11.63
CA LYS A 192 -9.58 -11.68 11.72
C LYS A 192 -10.49 -11.69 10.49
N ASN A 193 -9.93 -11.90 9.28
CA ASN A 193 -10.72 -11.90 8.05
C ASN A 193 -11.56 -13.16 7.97
N HIS A 194 -11.02 -14.32 8.34
CA HIS A 194 -11.75 -15.59 8.36
C HIS A 194 -12.88 -15.61 9.39
N ILE A 195 -12.64 -15.12 10.61
CA ILE A 195 -13.70 -14.92 11.62
C ILE A 195 -14.80 -14.02 11.06
N LYS A 196 -14.44 -12.88 10.45
CA LYS A 196 -15.39 -11.97 9.82
C LYS A 196 -16.16 -12.61 8.66
N HIS A 197 -15.53 -13.42 7.82
CA HIS A 197 -16.20 -14.15 6.74
C HIS A 197 -17.15 -15.23 7.29
N ASN A 198 -16.78 -15.92 8.36
CA ASN A 198 -17.62 -16.93 9.03
C ASN A 198 -18.87 -16.29 9.66
N ILE A 199 -18.75 -15.11 10.27
CA ILE A 199 -19.88 -14.31 10.77
C ILE A 199 -20.79 -13.90 9.61
N ILE A 200 -20.21 -13.34 8.52
CA ILE A 200 -20.95 -12.91 7.34
C ILE A 200 -21.70 -14.09 6.68
N SER A 201 -21.14 -15.30 6.64
CA SER A 201 -21.85 -16.48 6.13
C SER A 201 -23.11 -16.77 6.94
N LYS A 202 -22.98 -16.92 8.26
CA LYS A 202 -24.10 -17.24 9.16
C LYS A 202 -25.22 -16.19 9.12
N ILE A 203 -24.88 -14.91 8.96
CA ILE A 203 -25.88 -13.84 8.78
C ILE A 203 -26.56 -13.96 7.40
N ASN A 204 -25.84 -14.33 6.33
CA ASN A 204 -26.44 -14.60 5.02
C ASN A 204 -27.29 -15.90 4.99
N GLU A 205 -27.08 -16.84 5.91
CA GLU A 205 -27.91 -18.05 6.06
C GLU A 205 -29.29 -17.75 6.68
N LEU A 206 -29.42 -16.68 7.49
CA LEU A 206 -30.70 -16.21 8.04
C LEU A 206 -31.50 -15.33 7.07
N LYS A 207 -30.83 -14.71 6.09
CA LYS A 207 -31.37 -13.81 5.05
C LYS A 207 -32.61 -14.33 4.27
N PRO A 208 -32.80 -15.64 4.00
CA PRO A 208 -34.01 -16.13 3.34
C PRO A 208 -35.27 -16.01 4.18
N LYS A 209 -35.13 -16.00 5.52
CA LYS A 209 -36.25 -15.86 6.46
C LYS A 209 -36.52 -14.39 6.82
N HIS A 210 -35.46 -13.61 7.04
CA HIS A 210 -35.57 -12.24 7.56
C HIS A 210 -34.64 -11.27 6.81
N LYS A 211 -35.15 -10.07 6.46
CA LYS A 211 -34.54 -9.20 5.42
C LYS A 211 -33.61 -8.08 5.96
N GLU A 212 -33.20 -8.13 7.23
CA GLU A 212 -32.99 -6.92 8.04
C GLU A 212 -31.65 -6.83 8.87
N LEU A 213 -30.66 -7.70 8.66
CA LEU A 213 -29.61 -8.04 9.66
C LEU A 213 -28.27 -7.21 9.72
N THR A 214 -27.69 -7.07 10.94
CA THR A 214 -26.32 -6.55 11.30
C THR A 214 -25.83 -7.21 12.63
N GLY A 215 -24.69 -7.00 13.35
CA GLY A 215 -23.41 -6.23 13.27
C GLY A 215 -22.62 -6.27 14.64
N MET A 216 -21.27 -6.36 14.73
CA MET A 216 -20.50 -6.73 15.99
C MET A 216 -19.15 -5.97 16.26
N ASN A 217 -18.56 -6.13 17.47
CA ASN A 217 -17.35 -5.46 18.03
C ASN A 217 -16.15 -6.42 18.35
N VAL A 218 -14.95 -5.88 18.63
CA VAL A 218 -13.71 -6.59 19.11
C VAL A 218 -12.88 -5.71 20.06
N GLY A 219 -12.22 -6.29 21.09
CA GLY A 219 -11.07 -5.67 21.78
C GLY A 219 -10.85 -6.08 23.25
N ASN A 220 -11.92 -6.33 24.00
CA ASN A 220 -11.94 -6.67 25.43
C ASN A 220 -12.95 -7.82 25.60
N PRO A 221 -12.69 -8.91 26.37
CA PRO A 221 -13.69 -9.96 26.57
C PRO A 221 -15.07 -9.44 27.04
N SER A 222 -15.17 -8.69 28.15
CA SER A 222 -16.48 -8.15 28.57
C SER A 222 -16.99 -7.10 27.58
N GLY A 223 -16.13 -6.16 27.15
CA GLY A 223 -16.51 -5.12 26.19
C GLY A 223 -16.93 -5.66 24.80
N ILE A 224 -16.56 -6.91 24.47
CA ILE A 224 -17.14 -7.68 23.36
C ILE A 224 -18.54 -8.13 23.78
N GLU A 225 -18.70 -8.87 24.87
CA GLU A 225 -19.98 -9.40 25.35
C GLU A 225 -21.04 -8.30 25.52
N ASP A 226 -20.73 -7.28 26.32
CA ASP A 226 -21.49 -6.04 26.49
C ASP A 226 -21.80 -5.41 25.11
N GLY A 227 -20.79 -5.34 24.25
CA GLY A 227 -20.90 -4.85 22.88
C GLY A 227 -21.78 -5.71 21.95
N LEU A 228 -21.91 -7.01 22.19
CA LEU A 228 -22.78 -7.92 21.42
C LEU A 228 -24.23 -7.73 21.87
N HIS A 229 -24.48 -7.71 23.18
CA HIS A 229 -25.80 -7.40 23.76
C HIS A 229 -26.29 -6.01 23.32
N ALA A 230 -25.46 -4.99 23.49
CA ALA A 230 -25.75 -3.62 23.07
C ALA A 230 -25.97 -3.51 21.55
N SER A 231 -25.22 -4.26 20.73
CA SER A 231 -25.39 -4.21 19.27
C SER A 231 -26.72 -4.76 18.78
N ILE A 232 -27.31 -5.74 19.48
CA ILE A 232 -28.66 -6.24 19.17
C ILE A 232 -29.68 -5.20 19.63
N LYS A 233 -29.67 -4.83 20.92
CA LYS A 233 -30.60 -3.83 21.49
C LYS A 233 -30.68 -2.56 20.63
N HIS A 234 -29.52 -2.01 20.27
CA HIS A 234 -29.38 -0.80 19.47
C HIS A 234 -30.11 -0.85 18.13
N ILE A 235 -30.17 -1.99 17.44
CA ILE A 235 -30.88 -2.07 16.13
C ILE A 235 -32.38 -2.33 16.26
N PHE A 236 -32.89 -2.55 17.47
CA PHE A 236 -34.32 -2.63 17.81
C PHE A 236 -34.79 -1.40 18.62
N GLY A 237 -34.04 -0.28 18.59
CA GLY A 237 -34.38 0.98 19.27
C GLY A 237 -34.10 1.01 20.78
N GLU A 238 -33.52 -0.05 21.37
CA GLU A 238 -33.14 -0.10 22.78
C GLU A 238 -31.72 0.48 22.97
N HIS A 239 -31.62 1.62 23.65
CA HIS A 239 -30.37 2.36 23.81
C HIS A 239 -29.72 2.26 25.20
N ASP A 240 -30.36 1.61 26.16
CA ASP A 240 -29.95 1.52 27.58
C ASP A 240 -28.57 0.85 27.82
N ASN A 241 -28.08 0.05 26.87
CA ASN A 241 -26.74 -0.55 26.92
C ASN A 241 -25.76 0.06 25.89
N CYS A 242 -26.13 1.16 25.23
CA CYS A 242 -25.25 1.87 24.31
C CYS A 242 -24.21 2.75 25.03
N ASN A 243 -23.22 3.23 24.30
CA ASN A 243 -22.26 4.23 24.79
C ASN A 243 -22.13 5.38 23.78
N GLU A 244 -22.07 6.62 24.28
CA GLU A 244 -22.00 7.85 23.48
C GLU A 244 -20.89 7.85 22.43
N THR A 245 -19.75 7.22 22.69
CA THR A 245 -18.62 7.17 21.74
C THR A 245 -19.05 6.72 20.34
N TRP A 246 -19.96 5.73 20.26
CA TRP A 246 -20.44 5.16 18.99
C TRP A 246 -21.95 5.31 18.73
N CYS A 247 -22.77 5.60 19.76
CA CYS A 247 -24.22 5.69 19.62
C CYS A 247 -24.69 7.13 19.37
N GLY A 248 -25.21 7.41 18.18
CA GLY A 248 -25.73 8.73 17.83
C GLY A 248 -26.93 9.16 18.68
N TYR A 249 -27.83 8.25 19.05
CA TYR A 249 -29.01 8.53 19.88
C TYR A 249 -28.67 9.13 21.25
N LEU A 250 -27.51 8.77 21.81
CA LEU A 250 -27.04 9.31 23.09
C LEU A 250 -26.32 10.66 22.95
N LYS A 251 -25.99 11.08 21.71
CA LYS A 251 -25.36 12.37 21.40
C LYS A 251 -26.37 13.43 20.95
N ASP A 252 -27.34 13.01 20.16
CA ASP A 252 -28.46 13.81 19.68
C ASP A 252 -29.64 12.85 19.52
N LYS A 253 -30.60 12.93 20.44
CA LYS A 253 -31.77 12.05 20.49
C LYS A 253 -32.82 12.42 19.45
N ASP A 254 -32.97 13.71 19.16
CA ASP A 254 -34.11 14.25 18.42
C ASP A 254 -33.85 14.28 16.91
N SER A 255 -32.58 14.35 16.48
CA SER A 255 -32.16 14.18 15.08
C SER A 255 -31.74 12.73 14.74
N TYR A 256 -31.78 11.78 15.68
CA TYR A 256 -31.22 10.45 15.44
C TYR A 256 -31.96 9.66 14.36
N ILE A 257 -31.19 9.17 13.38
CA ILE A 257 -31.63 8.17 12.42
C ILE A 257 -30.55 7.09 12.25
N HIS A 258 -30.97 5.84 12.15
CA HIS A 258 -30.04 4.72 11.91
C HIS A 258 -29.44 4.79 10.50
N SER A 259 -28.29 5.44 10.36
CA SER A 259 -27.56 5.61 9.09
C SER A 259 -27.28 4.30 8.31
N ASN A 260 -27.40 3.15 8.96
CA ASN A 260 -27.16 1.83 8.41
C ASN A 260 -28.39 0.88 8.44
N LEU A 261 -29.60 1.33 8.82
CA LEU A 261 -30.82 0.51 8.76
C LEU A 261 -31.78 0.95 7.63
N PRO A 262 -32.71 0.08 7.16
CA PRO A 262 -33.66 0.42 6.12
C PRO A 262 -34.51 1.66 6.48
N ARG A 263 -34.50 2.66 5.60
CA ARG A 263 -35.20 3.96 5.80
C ARG A 263 -34.83 4.71 7.08
N GLY A 264 -33.70 4.38 7.73
CA GLY A 264 -33.26 5.01 8.97
C GLY A 264 -34.00 4.57 10.23
N LYS A 265 -34.88 3.57 10.13
CA LYS A 265 -35.73 3.08 11.22
C LYS A 265 -35.19 1.81 11.88
N ASP A 266 -35.61 1.61 13.11
CA ASP A 266 -35.38 0.42 13.94
C ASP A 266 -35.98 -0.84 13.30
N LEU A 267 -35.49 -2.00 13.72
CA LEU A 267 -36.06 -3.30 13.39
C LEU A 267 -37.21 -3.65 14.35
N CYS A 268 -38.24 -4.33 13.85
CA CYS A 268 -39.43 -4.68 14.65
C CYS A 268 -39.74 -6.19 14.71
N SER A 269 -38.99 -7.04 14.00
CA SER A 269 -39.27 -8.49 13.95
C SER A 269 -38.75 -9.22 15.20
N SER A 270 -39.67 -9.70 16.03
CA SER A 270 -39.38 -10.49 17.25
C SER A 270 -38.71 -11.83 16.92
N GLU A 271 -39.14 -12.49 15.85
CA GLU A 271 -38.51 -13.71 15.31
C GLU A 271 -37.03 -13.46 14.97
N LEU A 272 -36.77 -12.34 14.29
CA LEU A 272 -35.43 -11.95 13.89
C LEU A 272 -34.54 -11.61 15.09
N ARG A 273 -35.09 -10.92 16.09
CA ARG A 273 -34.41 -10.67 17.36
C ARG A 273 -33.97 -11.98 18.01
N SER A 274 -34.89 -12.95 18.08
CA SER A 274 -34.62 -14.27 18.65
C SER A 274 -33.51 -15.03 17.89
N ASP A 275 -33.50 -15.00 16.55
CA ASP A 275 -32.44 -15.66 15.75
C ASP A 275 -31.10 -14.90 15.79
N LEU A 276 -31.11 -13.58 15.98
CA LEU A 276 -29.91 -12.79 16.31
C LEU A 276 -29.35 -13.15 17.69
N GLU A 277 -30.18 -13.21 18.72
CA GLU A 277 -29.79 -13.56 20.08
C GLU A 277 -29.21 -14.99 20.13
N LYS A 278 -29.78 -15.95 19.39
CA LYS A 278 -29.20 -17.30 19.19
C LYS A 278 -27.85 -17.28 18.45
N LEU A 279 -27.61 -16.35 17.53
CA LEU A 279 -26.36 -16.29 16.77
C LEU A 279 -25.24 -15.53 17.49
N PHE A 280 -25.59 -14.45 18.19
CA PHE A 280 -24.62 -13.52 18.79
C PHE A 280 -24.41 -13.85 20.26
N ILE A 281 -25.49 -13.98 21.04
CA ILE A 281 -25.39 -14.27 22.47
C ILE A 281 -25.07 -15.75 22.65
N GLN A 282 -25.96 -16.66 22.25
CA GLN A 282 -25.78 -18.10 22.55
C GLN A 282 -24.56 -18.75 21.87
N LYS A 283 -24.02 -18.18 20.79
CA LYS A 283 -22.90 -18.78 20.02
C LYS A 283 -21.62 -17.96 20.00
N MET A 284 -21.63 -16.66 20.35
CA MET A 284 -20.44 -15.81 20.22
C MET A 284 -20.04 -15.04 21.49
N VAL A 285 -20.95 -14.76 22.43
CA VAL A 285 -20.58 -14.37 23.81
C VAL A 285 -19.66 -15.43 24.45
N PRO A 286 -19.97 -16.75 24.40
CA PRO A 286 -19.04 -17.81 24.84
C PRO A 286 -17.70 -17.90 24.09
N GLN A 287 -17.48 -17.09 23.05
CA GLN A 287 -16.23 -17.00 22.29
C GLN A 287 -15.52 -15.65 22.49
N SER A 288 -15.97 -14.78 23.40
CA SER A 288 -15.41 -13.46 23.67
C SER A 288 -13.88 -13.45 23.80
N LYS A 289 -13.31 -14.36 24.60
CA LYS A 289 -11.86 -14.54 24.79
C LYS A 289 -11.11 -14.93 23.51
N LYS A 290 -11.76 -15.67 22.59
CA LYS A 290 -11.22 -15.95 21.25
C LYS A 290 -11.33 -14.72 20.34
N LEU A 291 -12.44 -13.99 20.44
CA LEU A 291 -12.71 -12.79 19.63
C LEU A 291 -11.87 -11.57 20.07
N SER A 292 -11.38 -11.53 21.30
CA SER A 292 -10.42 -10.50 21.76
C SER A 292 -9.00 -10.75 21.22
N ASN A 293 -8.51 -12.00 21.20
CA ASN A 293 -7.19 -12.33 20.65
C ASN A 293 -7.27 -12.88 19.22
N LEU A 294 -7.32 -11.99 18.23
CA LEU A 294 -7.32 -12.33 16.81
C LEU A 294 -6.04 -11.88 16.10
N GLY A 295 -5.31 -12.82 15.50
CA GLY A 295 -4.09 -12.59 14.70
C GLY A 295 -4.41 -12.25 13.25
N SER A 296 -3.40 -12.11 12.36
CA SER A 296 -3.70 -12.08 10.92
C SER A 296 -2.71 -12.82 10.01
N SER A 297 -3.26 -13.59 9.06
CA SER A 297 -2.53 -14.27 7.98
C SER A 297 -2.30 -13.41 6.73
N GLN A 298 -2.62 -12.11 6.77
CA GLN A 298 -2.41 -11.15 5.67
C GLN A 298 -0.96 -11.11 5.12
N ALA A 299 0.04 -11.43 5.95
CA ALA A 299 1.42 -11.54 5.50
C ALA A 299 1.63 -12.73 4.53
N ASN A 300 0.85 -13.80 4.70
CA ASN A 300 0.80 -14.98 3.85
C ASN A 300 -0.12 -14.75 2.64
N GLU A 301 -1.27 -14.06 2.77
CA GLU A 301 -2.05 -13.63 1.60
C GLU A 301 -1.18 -12.81 0.64
N SER A 302 -0.38 -11.88 1.18
CA SER A 302 0.62 -11.11 0.41
C SER A 302 1.67 -12.00 -0.28
N PHE A 303 2.05 -13.11 0.33
CA PHE A 303 3.00 -14.07 -0.22
C PHE A 303 2.38 -14.99 -1.28
N ASN A 304 1.15 -15.44 -1.05
CA ASN A 304 0.39 -16.29 -1.97
C ASN A 304 -0.03 -15.52 -3.23
N ASN A 305 -0.24 -14.20 -3.12
CA ASN A 305 -0.32 -13.29 -4.27
C ASN A 305 1.02 -13.14 -5.02
N LEU A 306 2.16 -13.12 -4.33
CA LEU A 306 3.48 -13.14 -4.98
C LEU A 306 3.73 -14.46 -5.73
N ILE A 307 3.39 -15.61 -5.15
CA ILE A 307 3.40 -16.90 -5.84
C ILE A 307 2.48 -16.83 -7.07
N ALA A 308 1.26 -16.31 -6.96
CA ALA A 308 0.35 -16.19 -8.10
C ALA A 308 0.87 -15.26 -9.22
N LEU A 309 1.79 -14.33 -8.94
CA LEU A 309 2.48 -13.54 -9.96
C LEU A 309 3.62 -14.31 -10.65
N LYS A 310 4.34 -15.18 -9.94
CA LYS A 310 5.42 -16.01 -10.51
C LYS A 310 4.92 -17.31 -11.15
N ALA A 311 3.81 -17.84 -10.65
CA ALA A 311 3.10 -19.04 -11.08
C ALA A 311 1.59 -18.74 -11.29
N PRO A 312 1.20 -17.97 -12.33
CA PRO A 312 -0.20 -17.64 -12.58
C PRO A 312 -1.12 -18.85 -12.61
N LYS A 313 -2.24 -18.79 -11.87
CA LYS A 313 -3.24 -19.88 -11.77
C LYS A 313 -3.93 -20.23 -13.09
N THR A 314 -3.74 -19.42 -14.13
CA THR A 314 -4.15 -19.65 -15.53
C THR A 314 -3.15 -20.50 -16.32
N LYS A 315 -1.97 -20.80 -15.77
CA LYS A 315 -0.90 -21.59 -16.42
C LYS A 315 -0.63 -22.86 -15.62
N HIS A 316 -0.24 -23.92 -16.32
CA HIS A 316 0.03 -25.20 -15.71
C HIS A 316 1.55 -25.45 -15.54
N PHE A 317 2.06 -25.23 -14.33
CA PHE A 317 3.44 -25.58 -13.96
C PHE A 317 3.54 -26.80 -13.04
N SER A 318 2.42 -27.27 -12.45
CA SER A 318 2.39 -28.29 -11.38
C SER A 318 3.10 -29.60 -11.73
N THR A 319 2.98 -30.07 -12.97
CA THR A 319 3.59 -31.34 -13.43
C THR A 319 5.06 -31.23 -13.81
N SER A 320 5.72 -30.12 -13.43
CA SER A 320 7.10 -29.78 -13.78
C SER A 320 7.85 -29.19 -12.59
N ALA A 321 9.20 -29.17 -12.66
CA ALA A 321 10.02 -28.53 -11.64
C ALA A 321 9.78 -27.01 -11.49
N SER A 322 9.20 -26.36 -12.51
CA SER A 322 9.02 -24.90 -12.55
C SER A 322 8.19 -24.35 -11.40
N PHE A 323 7.18 -25.09 -10.92
CA PHE A 323 6.37 -24.62 -9.79
C PHE A 323 7.17 -24.54 -8.49
N LYS A 324 8.02 -25.55 -8.20
CA LYS A 324 8.90 -25.50 -7.03
C LYS A 324 9.85 -24.29 -7.17
N LEU A 325 10.45 -24.08 -8.33
CA LEU A 325 11.34 -22.94 -8.57
C LEU A 325 10.63 -21.59 -8.44
N GLN A 326 9.38 -21.45 -8.90
CA GLN A 326 8.57 -20.24 -8.75
C GLN A 326 8.22 -19.94 -7.28
N SER A 327 7.96 -20.97 -6.46
CA SER A 327 7.74 -20.81 -5.02
C SER A 327 9.04 -20.41 -4.28
N GLN A 328 10.18 -21.03 -4.61
CA GLN A 328 11.49 -20.66 -4.07
C GLN A 328 11.94 -19.25 -4.45
N LEU A 329 11.67 -18.86 -5.70
CA LEU A 329 11.87 -17.50 -6.19
C LEU A 329 11.01 -16.49 -5.40
N SER A 330 9.77 -16.87 -5.09
CA SER A 330 8.86 -16.04 -4.29
C SER A 330 9.35 -15.91 -2.84
N ARG A 331 9.79 -17.00 -2.20
CA ARG A 331 10.41 -17.02 -0.85
C ARG A 331 11.57 -16.02 -0.78
N THR A 332 12.53 -16.16 -1.70
CA THR A 332 13.70 -15.29 -1.76
C THR A 332 13.30 -13.82 -1.99
N GLN A 333 12.37 -13.52 -2.92
CA GLN A 333 11.96 -12.14 -3.19
C GLN A 333 11.11 -11.50 -2.07
N LYS A 334 10.33 -12.29 -1.31
CA LYS A 334 9.63 -11.82 -0.10
C LYS A 334 10.66 -11.42 0.96
N ASN A 335 11.69 -12.23 1.15
CA ASN A 335 12.73 -12.03 2.13
C ASN A 335 13.72 -10.91 1.73
N GLU A 336 14.54 -11.10 0.70
CA GLU A 336 15.65 -10.18 0.33
C GLU A 336 15.20 -8.97 -0.54
N GLY A 337 13.97 -8.98 -1.03
CA GLY A 337 13.49 -7.95 -1.97
C GLY A 337 13.84 -8.30 -3.43
N TYR A 338 14.08 -7.30 -4.27
CA TYR A 338 14.27 -7.49 -5.71
C TYR A 338 15.73 -7.71 -6.14
N ASN A 339 16.72 -7.41 -5.29
CA ASN A 339 18.15 -7.46 -5.62
C ASN A 339 18.71 -8.90 -5.68
N TYR A 340 17.98 -9.87 -5.10
CA TYR A 340 18.34 -11.30 -5.09
C TYR A 340 18.63 -11.90 -6.48
N ILE A 341 18.19 -11.27 -7.58
CA ILE A 341 18.50 -11.68 -8.95
C ILE A 341 19.99 -11.45 -9.25
N SER A 342 20.53 -10.30 -8.83
CA SER A 342 21.95 -9.96 -9.03
C SER A 342 22.85 -10.83 -8.15
N GLU A 343 22.43 -11.14 -6.91
CA GLU A 343 23.07 -12.17 -6.06
C GLU A 343 23.05 -13.56 -6.74
N LEU A 344 21.90 -13.97 -7.26
CA LEU A 344 21.73 -15.26 -7.94
C LEU A 344 22.61 -15.35 -9.19
N ASN A 345 22.67 -14.29 -10.00
CA ASN A 345 23.54 -14.20 -11.17
C ASN A 345 25.01 -14.42 -10.78
N THR A 346 25.54 -13.66 -9.80
CA THR A 346 26.90 -13.85 -9.30
C THR A 346 27.13 -15.29 -8.81
N SER A 347 26.14 -15.86 -8.11
CA SER A 347 26.17 -17.23 -7.58
C SER A 347 26.13 -18.33 -8.66
N ILE A 348 25.84 -17.99 -9.93
CA ILE A 348 25.92 -18.89 -11.09
C ILE A 348 26.99 -18.44 -12.10
N GLY A 349 27.96 -17.62 -11.68
CA GLY A 349 29.07 -17.17 -12.53
C GLY A 349 28.67 -16.18 -13.63
N LEU A 350 27.47 -15.58 -13.56
CA LEU A 350 27.02 -14.54 -14.48
C LEU A 350 27.18 -13.15 -13.86
N SER A 351 27.30 -12.12 -14.71
CA SER A 351 27.35 -10.74 -14.23
C SER A 351 26.09 -10.38 -13.41
N PRO A 352 26.24 -9.74 -12.24
CA PRO A 352 25.09 -9.26 -11.45
C PRO A 352 24.22 -8.27 -12.25
N GLY A 353 24.79 -7.59 -13.25
CA GLY A 353 24.10 -6.73 -14.21
C GLY A 353 23.66 -5.38 -13.62
N ASN A 354 24.29 -4.29 -14.07
CA ASN A 354 23.99 -2.93 -13.59
C ASN A 354 22.50 -2.57 -13.75
N GLU A 355 21.88 -2.95 -14.88
CA GLU A 355 20.44 -2.77 -15.13
C GLU A 355 19.56 -3.63 -14.22
N THR A 356 19.98 -4.86 -13.91
CA THR A 356 19.28 -5.75 -12.97
C THR A 356 19.26 -5.12 -11.57
N LEU A 357 20.42 -4.64 -11.11
CA LEU A 357 20.58 -4.01 -9.79
C LEU A 357 19.86 -2.66 -9.71
N SER A 358 20.00 -1.81 -10.73
CA SER A 358 19.28 -0.52 -10.86
C SER A 358 17.76 -0.73 -10.80
N ARG A 359 17.25 -1.69 -11.58
CA ARG A 359 15.83 -2.09 -11.54
C ARG A 359 15.42 -2.68 -10.20
N GLY A 360 16.26 -3.51 -9.58
CA GLY A 360 16.05 -4.07 -8.25
C GLY A 360 15.88 -2.99 -7.19
N ASN A 361 16.84 -2.06 -7.12
CA ASN A 361 16.82 -0.90 -6.23
C ASN A 361 15.57 -0.03 -6.45
N LYS A 362 15.18 0.24 -7.70
CA LYS A 362 13.97 1.01 -8.03
C LYS A 362 12.68 0.30 -7.58
N LEU A 363 12.62 -1.02 -7.66
CA LEU A 363 11.48 -1.83 -7.18
C LEU A 363 11.46 -1.98 -5.66
N ASN A 364 12.63 -2.11 -5.01
CA ASN A 364 12.77 -2.08 -3.54
C ASN A 364 12.34 -0.72 -2.96
N LYS A 365 12.81 0.40 -3.51
CA LYS A 365 12.40 1.76 -3.08
C LYS A 365 10.87 1.97 -3.25
N LYS A 366 10.27 1.43 -4.32
CA LYS A 366 8.81 1.46 -4.52
C LYS A 366 8.06 0.56 -3.52
N ARG A 367 8.59 -0.62 -3.18
CA ARG A 367 8.02 -1.54 -2.19
C ARG A 367 7.95 -0.90 -0.81
N GLU A 368 9.07 -0.35 -0.33
CA GLU A 368 9.14 0.25 1.01
C GLU A 368 8.39 1.59 1.08
N GLY A 369 8.45 2.42 0.02
CA GLY A 369 7.61 3.62 -0.08
C GLY A 369 6.11 3.31 0.01
N ASN A 370 5.63 2.30 -0.74
CA ASN A 370 4.24 1.82 -0.64
C ASN A 370 3.90 1.31 0.77
N LYS A 371 4.78 0.51 1.39
CA LYS A 371 4.63 -0.04 2.75
C LYS A 371 4.48 1.08 3.79
N ASN A 372 5.29 2.13 3.71
CA ASN A 372 5.23 3.27 4.62
C ASN A 372 3.93 4.08 4.41
N ILE A 373 3.54 4.33 3.16
CA ILE A 373 2.24 4.96 2.83
C ILE A 373 1.08 4.15 3.42
N PHE A 374 1.04 2.83 3.22
CA PHE A 374 -0.05 1.97 3.71
C PHE A 374 -0.06 1.73 5.24
N LYS A 375 1.06 1.96 5.94
CA LYS A 375 1.13 1.99 7.41
C LYS A 375 0.63 3.32 8.01
N SER A 376 0.84 4.45 7.34
CA SER A 376 0.54 5.81 7.85
C SER A 376 -0.94 6.04 8.25
N LYS A 377 -1.19 6.93 9.24
CA LYS A 377 -2.54 7.35 9.70
C LYS A 377 -3.36 7.90 8.51
N GLN A 378 -2.74 8.68 7.61
CA GLN A 378 -3.37 9.21 6.39
C GLN A 378 -3.67 8.11 5.35
N GLY A 379 -2.75 7.17 5.09
CA GLY A 379 -2.96 6.06 4.16
C GLY A 379 -4.04 5.07 4.63
N LYS A 380 -4.11 4.81 5.94
CA LYS A 380 -5.23 4.09 6.58
C LYS A 380 -6.57 4.82 6.34
N LYS A 381 -6.66 6.12 6.63
CA LYS A 381 -7.86 6.96 6.38
C LYS A 381 -8.27 6.94 4.91
N GLN A 382 -7.33 7.14 3.98
CA GLN A 382 -7.61 7.12 2.52
C GLN A 382 -8.09 5.74 2.04
N ARG A 383 -7.58 4.64 2.62
CA ARG A 383 -8.06 3.28 2.34
C ARG A 383 -9.49 3.05 2.84
N LYS A 384 -9.86 3.55 4.03
CA LYS A 384 -11.25 3.55 4.52
C LYS A 384 -12.17 4.36 3.57
N PHE A 385 -11.77 5.57 3.18
CA PHE A 385 -12.52 6.43 2.26
C PHE A 385 -12.73 5.81 0.86
N LEU A 386 -11.68 5.23 0.26
CA LEU A 386 -11.80 4.56 -1.04
C LEU A 386 -12.70 3.33 -0.98
N LYS A 387 -12.64 2.52 0.10
CA LYS A 387 -13.59 1.41 0.32
C LYS A 387 -15.04 1.92 0.39
N ARG A 388 -15.31 2.96 1.20
CA ARG A 388 -16.64 3.61 1.30
C ARG A 388 -17.15 4.11 -0.06
N ASN A 389 -16.29 4.67 -0.90
CA ASN A 389 -16.69 5.20 -2.21
C ASN A 389 -16.95 4.11 -3.27
N VAL A 390 -16.17 3.03 -3.30
CA VAL A 390 -16.47 1.86 -4.15
C VAL A 390 -17.80 1.24 -3.71
N TYR A 391 -18.01 1.07 -2.40
CA TYR A 391 -19.26 0.58 -1.83
C TYR A 391 -20.48 1.43 -2.21
N LYS A 392 -20.41 2.75 -2.03
CA LYS A 392 -21.50 3.67 -2.46
C LYS A 392 -21.85 3.53 -3.94
N LYS A 393 -20.86 3.21 -4.78
CA LYS A 393 -21.06 2.97 -6.21
C LYS A 393 -21.79 1.65 -6.47
N THR A 394 -21.33 0.55 -5.87
CA THR A 394 -21.99 -0.77 -5.99
C THR A 394 -23.41 -0.78 -5.42
N VAL A 395 -23.68 -0.05 -4.35
CA VAL A 395 -25.05 0.09 -3.79
C VAL A 395 -25.95 0.91 -4.71
N ALA A 396 -25.44 1.91 -5.41
CA ALA A 396 -26.21 2.63 -6.43
C ALA A 396 -26.50 1.72 -7.64
N GLU A 397 -25.50 0.98 -8.12
CA GLU A 397 -25.62 0.03 -9.24
C GLU A 397 -26.57 -1.15 -8.93
N VAL A 398 -26.71 -1.55 -7.66
CA VAL A 398 -27.67 -2.58 -7.21
C VAL A 398 -29.09 -2.03 -7.02
N LYS A 399 -29.27 -0.72 -6.82
CA LYS A 399 -30.60 -0.10 -6.66
C LYS A 399 -31.43 -0.03 -7.94
N GLU A 400 -30.83 -0.28 -9.10
CA GLU A 400 -31.53 -0.32 -10.40
C GLU A 400 -32.26 -1.66 -10.66
N GLY A 401 -32.22 -2.61 -9.72
CA GLY A 401 -33.06 -3.81 -9.71
C GLY A 401 -33.83 -3.97 -8.39
N GLU A 402 -35.03 -4.55 -8.44
CA GLU A 402 -36.02 -4.58 -7.33
C GLU A 402 -35.63 -5.43 -6.10
N HIS A 403 -34.39 -5.92 -6.01
CA HIS A 403 -33.95 -6.86 -4.98
C HIS A 403 -32.76 -6.32 -4.18
N THR A 404 -33.09 -5.39 -3.26
CA THR A 404 -32.15 -4.82 -2.28
C THR A 404 -31.50 -5.94 -1.45
N THR A 405 -30.27 -6.33 -1.79
CA THR A 405 -29.63 -7.52 -1.22
C THR A 405 -28.79 -7.19 0.01
N VAL A 406 -29.33 -7.57 1.19
CA VAL A 406 -28.81 -7.39 2.58
C VAL A 406 -27.29 -7.51 2.77
N GLN A 407 -26.61 -8.28 1.91
CA GLN A 407 -25.16 -8.53 1.93
C GLN A 407 -24.30 -7.25 1.95
N SER A 408 -24.78 -6.14 1.38
CA SER A 408 -24.07 -4.86 1.35
C SER A 408 -23.88 -4.25 2.74
N VAL A 409 -24.94 -4.14 3.53
CA VAL A 409 -24.99 -3.35 4.78
C VAL A 409 -24.12 -3.99 5.87
N ILE A 410 -24.21 -5.32 6.01
CA ILE A 410 -23.44 -6.12 6.97
C ILE A 410 -21.93 -5.88 6.83
N ILE A 411 -21.43 -5.77 5.58
CA ILE A 411 -20.00 -5.56 5.29
C ILE A 411 -19.54 -4.18 5.75
N LEU A 412 -20.38 -3.15 5.70
CA LEU A 412 -20.03 -1.80 6.11
C LEU A 412 -19.79 -1.75 7.63
N ILE A 413 -20.79 -2.15 8.42
CA ILE A 413 -20.75 -2.09 9.89
C ILE A 413 -19.59 -2.93 10.45
N LEU A 414 -19.42 -4.17 9.98
CA LEU A 414 -18.31 -5.05 10.37
C LEU A 414 -16.93 -4.56 9.89
N THR A 415 -16.83 -3.48 9.12
CA THR A 415 -15.57 -2.85 8.71
C THR A 415 -15.26 -1.58 9.51
N GLU A 416 -16.23 -1.04 10.24
CA GLU A 416 -16.08 0.18 11.03
C GLU A 416 -15.90 -0.18 12.51
N ARG A 417 -16.79 -0.99 13.09
CA ARG A 417 -16.77 -1.44 14.51
C ARG A 417 -15.58 -2.32 14.93
N LEU A 418 -14.63 -2.63 14.05
CA LEU A 418 -13.46 -3.48 14.32
C LEU A 418 -12.10 -2.76 14.36
N GLU A 419 -12.03 -1.46 14.06
CA GLU A 419 -10.74 -0.72 14.01
C GLU A 419 -10.69 0.53 14.91
N ASP A 420 -11.81 0.95 15.53
CA ASP A 420 -11.96 2.33 16.03
C ASP A 420 -11.64 2.53 17.54
N PHE A 421 -11.09 1.53 18.23
CA PHE A 421 -10.60 1.62 19.63
C PHE A 421 -9.05 1.62 19.77
N ALA A 422 -8.31 1.65 18.67
CA ALA A 422 -6.85 1.76 18.70
C ALA A 422 -6.38 3.21 18.44
N THR A 423 -5.61 3.77 19.37
CA THR A 423 -5.18 5.19 19.44
C THR A 423 -6.31 6.20 19.63
N ILE A 424 -6.64 6.47 20.90
CA ILE A 424 -6.82 7.87 21.31
C ILE A 424 -5.51 8.58 20.98
N ASP A 425 -5.63 9.67 20.23
CA ASP A 425 -4.70 10.80 20.09
C ASP A 425 -5.20 11.60 18.90
N ILE A 426 -6.08 12.53 19.23
CA ILE A 426 -6.57 13.60 18.37
C ILE A 426 -6.45 14.84 19.23
N GLU A 427 -5.33 15.55 19.10
CA GLU A 427 -5.33 16.98 19.39
C GLU A 427 -6.44 17.60 18.53
N GLU A 428 -7.32 18.39 19.15
CA GLU A 428 -8.40 19.03 18.43
C GLU A 428 -7.82 20.04 17.43
N ILE A 429 -8.32 19.99 16.20
CA ILE A 429 -8.06 21.05 15.23
C ILE A 429 -9.03 22.18 15.63
N PRO A 430 -8.55 23.38 16.02
CA PRO A 430 -9.43 24.48 16.35
C PRO A 430 -10.39 24.78 15.19
N ALA A 431 -11.62 25.19 15.53
CA ALA A 431 -12.55 25.68 14.53
C ALA A 431 -11.89 26.82 13.73
N ILE A 432 -12.15 26.87 12.42
CA ILE A 432 -11.77 28.03 11.61
C ILE A 432 -12.59 29.20 12.13
N PRO A 433 -11.97 30.30 12.63
CA PRO A 433 -12.73 31.47 13.07
C PRO A 433 -13.57 32.01 11.92
N GLU A 434 -14.77 32.48 12.22
CA GLU A 434 -15.55 33.24 11.24
C GLU A 434 -14.78 34.51 10.88
N ALA A 435 -14.77 34.85 9.60
CA ALA A 435 -13.92 35.94 9.12
C ALA A 435 -14.49 37.29 9.56
N GLU A 436 -13.79 37.96 10.48
CA GLU A 436 -14.15 39.30 10.93
C GLU A 436 -14.22 40.28 9.74
N THR A 437 -15.40 40.87 9.54
CA THR A 437 -15.63 41.87 8.50
C THR A 437 -15.31 43.26 9.04
N PHE A 438 -14.08 43.72 8.82
CA PHE A 438 -13.66 45.09 9.11
C PHE A 438 -14.60 46.09 8.42
N THR A 439 -15.21 46.97 9.20
CA THR A 439 -16.19 47.96 8.73
C THR A 439 -15.56 49.24 8.19
N ASN A 440 -14.25 49.41 8.39
CA ASN A 440 -13.45 50.53 7.93
C ASN A 440 -12.11 50.02 7.36
N ILE A 441 -11.55 50.74 6.37
CA ILE A 441 -10.31 50.33 5.67
C ILE A 441 -9.06 50.74 6.45
N ASP A 442 -9.09 51.87 7.17
CA ASP A 442 -7.92 52.39 7.90
C ASP A 442 -7.52 51.52 9.11
N ASP A 443 -8.48 50.73 9.63
CA ASP A 443 -8.28 49.77 10.72
C ASP A 443 -7.82 48.37 10.23
N ALA A 444 -7.72 48.16 8.91
CA ALA A 444 -7.34 46.87 8.35
C ALA A 444 -5.82 46.59 8.49
N PRO A 445 -5.39 45.38 8.90
CA PRO A 445 -3.98 45.09 9.08
C PRO A 445 -3.22 45.10 7.75
N ILE A 446 -2.27 46.04 7.62
CA ILE A 446 -1.42 46.16 6.43
C ILE A 446 -0.50 44.93 6.32
N VAL A 447 -0.72 44.12 5.27
CA VAL A 447 0.14 42.99 4.90
C VAL A 447 1.01 43.38 3.71
N CYS A 448 2.29 43.64 3.95
CA CYS A 448 3.30 43.70 2.89
C CYS A 448 3.61 42.27 2.42
N PHE A 449 3.76 42.02 1.12
CA PHE A 449 4.13 40.71 0.60
C PHE A 449 5.05 40.81 -0.60
N ASP A 450 5.85 39.77 -0.83
CA ASP A 450 6.81 39.68 -1.93
C ASP A 450 6.91 38.24 -2.47
N LEU A 451 7.36 38.10 -3.71
CA LEU A 451 7.30 36.87 -4.51
C LEU A 451 8.61 36.60 -5.27
N GLU A 452 9.33 35.57 -4.85
CA GLU A 452 10.40 35.00 -5.67
C GLU A 452 9.79 34.13 -6.77
N THR A 453 10.41 34.11 -7.96
CA THR A 453 9.86 33.44 -9.15
C THR A 453 10.91 32.69 -9.97
N THR A 454 10.47 31.91 -10.97
CA THR A 454 11.36 31.27 -11.95
C THR A 454 12.01 32.23 -12.95
N GLY A 455 11.67 33.53 -12.93
CA GLY A 455 12.18 34.56 -13.85
C GLY A 455 11.19 35.73 -14.05
N LEU A 456 11.59 36.79 -14.74
CA LEU A 456 10.82 38.04 -14.88
C LEU A 456 9.58 37.99 -15.81
N SER A 457 9.07 36.81 -16.14
CA SER A 457 7.95 36.62 -17.05
C SER A 457 6.60 36.60 -16.32
N ARG A 458 5.56 37.16 -16.95
CA ARG A 458 4.15 37.01 -16.49
C ARG A 458 3.61 35.57 -16.56
N TYR A 459 4.44 34.62 -16.99
CA TYR A 459 4.17 33.17 -16.99
C TYR A 459 5.16 32.38 -16.12
N SER A 460 6.01 33.03 -15.32
CA SER A 460 6.90 32.37 -14.37
C SER A 460 6.13 31.80 -13.17
N ASP A 461 6.63 30.69 -12.61
CA ASP A 461 6.08 30.12 -11.39
C ASP A 461 6.62 30.88 -10.17
N ILE A 462 5.81 31.01 -9.12
CA ILE A 462 6.27 31.48 -7.81
C ILE A 462 7.12 30.37 -7.17
N THR A 463 8.34 30.71 -6.76
CA THR A 463 9.29 29.81 -6.08
C THR A 463 9.34 30.08 -4.57
N GLN A 464 8.98 31.29 -4.12
CA GLN A 464 8.77 31.62 -2.72
C GLN A 464 7.70 32.70 -2.60
N ILE A 465 6.87 32.62 -1.56
CA ILE A 465 6.01 33.72 -1.12
C ILE A 465 6.38 34.11 0.30
N ALA A 466 6.59 35.40 0.52
CA ALA A 466 6.78 36.00 1.84
C ALA A 466 5.70 37.06 2.09
N ALA A 467 5.27 37.18 3.34
CA ALA A 467 4.33 38.22 3.77
C ALA A 467 4.64 38.64 5.21
N CYS A 468 4.51 39.93 5.51
CA CYS A 468 4.68 40.46 6.85
C CYS A 468 3.65 41.53 7.18
N THR A 469 3.33 41.59 8.46
CA THR A 469 2.63 42.68 9.13
C THR A 469 3.61 43.34 10.11
N LYS A 470 3.17 44.34 10.86
CA LYS A 470 3.95 44.93 11.95
C LYS A 470 4.40 43.89 12.99
N ASP A 471 3.53 42.92 13.31
CA ASP A 471 3.68 42.05 14.48
C ASP A 471 3.87 40.56 14.13
N SER A 472 3.80 40.17 12.86
CA SER A 472 3.97 38.78 12.41
C SER A 472 4.52 38.64 10.98
N SER A 473 5.25 37.55 10.72
CA SER A 473 5.84 37.23 9.41
C SER A 473 5.58 35.79 8.96
N PHE A 474 5.32 35.60 7.68
CA PHE A 474 5.08 34.33 7.00
C PHE A 474 6.04 34.19 5.81
N SER A 475 6.59 33.00 5.58
CA SER A 475 7.41 32.71 4.40
C SER A 475 7.33 31.23 4.02
N ARG A 476 7.16 30.93 2.73
CA ARG A 476 7.15 29.55 2.21
C ARG A 476 7.70 29.43 0.79
N TYR A 477 8.54 28.43 0.59
CA TYR A 477 8.97 27.97 -0.73
C TYR A 477 7.88 27.13 -1.42
N ILE A 478 7.81 27.25 -2.74
CA ILE A 478 6.87 26.55 -3.63
C ILE A 478 7.69 25.91 -4.75
N PHE A 479 7.54 24.61 -4.97
CA PHE A 479 8.30 23.90 -6.01
C PHE A 479 7.70 24.21 -7.39
N PRO A 480 8.48 24.73 -8.37
CA PRO A 480 7.95 25.12 -9.67
C PRO A 480 7.72 23.92 -10.60
N ASP A 481 6.73 24.04 -11.49
CA ASP A 481 6.50 23.11 -12.62
C ASP A 481 7.51 23.37 -13.76
N GLN A 482 8.06 24.58 -13.87
CA GLN A 482 9.09 24.97 -14.85
C GLN A 482 10.50 25.18 -14.25
N GLN A 483 11.53 25.20 -15.10
CA GLN A 483 12.90 25.43 -14.68
C GLN A 483 13.13 26.89 -14.27
N ILE A 484 13.76 27.11 -13.11
CA ILE A 484 14.23 28.44 -12.67
C ILE A 484 15.31 28.93 -13.66
N SER A 485 15.17 30.15 -14.18
CA SER A 485 16.18 30.74 -15.06
C SER A 485 17.52 30.90 -14.34
N ARG A 486 18.63 30.98 -15.08
CA ARG A 486 19.95 31.11 -14.47
C ARG A 486 20.03 32.41 -13.66
N GLU A 487 19.52 33.48 -14.22
CA GLU A 487 19.51 34.84 -13.69
C GLU A 487 18.64 34.91 -12.42
N ALA A 488 17.45 34.28 -12.45
CA ALA A 488 16.60 34.15 -11.28
C ALA A 488 17.28 33.31 -10.17
N SER A 489 17.96 32.22 -10.53
CA SER A 489 18.70 31.39 -9.56
C SER A 489 19.92 32.12 -8.98
N GLU A 490 20.57 32.99 -9.77
CA GLU A 490 21.70 33.83 -9.34
C GLU A 490 21.27 35.00 -8.45
N ILE A 491 20.06 35.55 -8.63
CA ILE A 491 19.46 36.57 -7.75
C ILE A 491 18.95 35.92 -6.46
N THR A 492 17.90 35.10 -6.55
CA THR A 492 17.13 34.53 -5.42
C THR A 492 17.89 33.50 -4.60
N LYS A 493 19.00 32.97 -5.13
CA LYS A 493 19.74 31.80 -4.64
C LYS A 493 18.94 30.50 -4.63
N ILE A 494 17.69 30.48 -5.09
CA ILE A 494 16.86 29.29 -5.16
C ILE A 494 17.27 28.46 -6.39
N THR A 495 17.42 27.15 -6.23
CA THR A 495 17.72 26.24 -7.35
C THR A 495 17.04 24.88 -7.20
N VAL A 496 16.93 24.12 -8.29
CA VAL A 496 16.30 22.78 -8.33
C VAL A 496 17.26 21.79 -8.96
N VAL A 497 17.57 20.71 -8.24
CA VAL A 497 18.43 19.62 -8.73
C VAL A 497 17.70 18.28 -8.56
N GLY A 498 17.23 17.73 -9.68
CA GLY A 498 16.42 16.51 -9.70
C GLY A 498 14.99 16.75 -9.21
N GLN A 499 14.61 16.13 -8.09
CA GLN A 499 13.29 16.29 -7.44
C GLN A 499 13.42 16.92 -6.04
N LYS A 500 14.44 17.76 -5.86
CA LYS A 500 14.71 18.54 -4.64
C LYS A 500 14.97 19.99 -5.03
N MET A 501 14.42 20.89 -4.24
CA MET A 501 14.62 22.33 -4.31
C MET A 501 15.52 22.75 -3.15
N TYR A 502 16.44 23.68 -3.40
CA TYR A 502 17.49 24.08 -2.46
C TYR A 502 17.60 25.60 -2.42
N TYR A 503 17.84 26.14 -1.24
CA TYR A 503 18.27 27.53 -1.06
C TYR A 503 19.80 27.57 -0.96
N LYS A 504 20.47 28.24 -1.90
CA LYS A 504 21.93 28.17 -2.09
C LYS A 504 22.64 29.34 -1.40
N ASP A 505 22.49 29.41 -0.09
CA ASP A 505 23.23 30.33 0.77
C ASP A 505 24.10 29.57 1.78
N SER A 506 25.39 29.92 1.82
CA SER A 506 26.37 29.38 2.76
C SER A 506 26.46 30.20 4.06
N LEU A 507 25.87 31.39 4.14
CA LEU A 507 25.84 32.18 5.38
C LEU A 507 24.97 31.49 6.45
N ASN A 508 23.79 31.03 6.05
CA ASN A 508 22.88 30.31 6.94
C ASN A 508 23.39 28.92 7.37
N LEU A 509 24.35 28.33 6.65
CA LEU A 509 25.04 27.10 7.06
C LEU A 509 25.80 27.31 8.36
N PHE A 510 26.69 28.30 8.38
CA PHE A 510 27.57 28.52 9.53
C PHE A 510 26.83 29.13 10.73
N LYS A 511 25.72 29.85 10.52
CA LYS A 511 24.79 30.23 11.60
C LYS A 511 24.17 29.03 12.32
N LEU A 512 23.97 27.91 11.62
CA LEU A 512 23.33 26.71 12.17
C LEU A 512 24.35 25.70 12.72
N VAL A 513 25.50 25.55 12.07
CA VAL A 513 26.60 24.66 12.51
C VAL A 513 27.54 25.33 13.53
N SER A 514 27.57 26.65 13.62
CA SER A 514 28.39 27.42 14.57
C SER A 514 27.65 28.68 15.07
N PRO A 515 26.54 28.52 15.79
CA PRO A 515 25.77 29.64 16.34
C PRO A 515 26.56 30.46 17.36
N GLY A 516 26.18 31.73 17.54
CA GLY A 516 26.74 32.63 18.54
C GLY A 516 28.03 33.36 18.15
N LEU A 517 28.55 33.20 16.92
CA LEU A 517 29.69 33.97 16.44
C LEU A 517 29.36 35.47 16.29
N SER A 518 30.34 36.33 16.59
CA SER A 518 30.21 37.80 16.51
C SER A 518 30.21 38.36 15.08
N SER A 519 30.64 37.56 14.11
CA SER A 519 30.50 37.83 12.68
C SER A 519 30.34 36.52 11.90
N TYR A 520 29.75 36.60 10.72
CA TYR A 520 29.66 35.51 9.75
C TYR A 520 30.17 35.97 8.36
N SER A 521 30.96 37.03 8.29
CA SER A 521 31.67 37.37 7.05
C SER A 521 32.63 36.23 6.68
N GLN A 522 32.82 35.98 5.39
CA GLN A 522 33.64 34.85 4.95
C GLN A 522 35.07 34.91 5.50
N TYR A 523 35.69 36.10 5.48
CA TYR A 523 36.99 36.34 6.11
C TYR A 523 37.00 35.89 7.58
N PHE A 524 36.02 36.32 8.38
CA PHE A 524 35.95 35.97 9.80
C PHE A 524 35.73 34.46 10.01
N LEU A 525 34.93 33.80 9.16
CA LEU A 525 34.70 32.36 9.26
C LEU A 525 35.94 31.54 8.85
N VAL A 526 36.71 32.00 7.86
CA VAL A 526 37.96 31.35 7.43
C VAL A 526 39.06 31.55 8.48
N ASP A 527 39.21 32.76 9.05
CA ASP A 527 40.09 33.00 10.20
C ASP A 527 39.68 32.14 11.40
N LYS A 528 38.39 32.18 11.79
CA LYS A 528 37.93 31.57 13.04
C LYS A 528 37.76 30.05 13.00
N LEU A 529 37.45 29.46 11.84
CA LEU A 529 37.15 28.02 11.71
C LEU A 529 38.21 27.24 10.92
N LEU A 530 39.04 27.90 10.11
CA LEU A 530 40.19 27.27 9.40
C LEU A 530 41.56 27.75 9.92
N GLY A 531 41.62 28.83 10.71
CA GLY A 531 42.88 29.40 11.21
C GLY A 531 43.70 30.11 10.12
N GLN A 532 43.04 30.64 9.08
CA GLN A 532 43.69 31.21 7.90
C GLN A 532 43.27 32.66 7.67
N GLN A 533 44.24 33.55 7.49
CA GLN A 533 44.01 34.94 7.08
C GLN A 533 44.42 35.12 5.62
N TYR A 534 43.65 35.94 4.89
CA TYR A 534 43.84 36.19 3.47
C TYR A 534 43.25 37.55 3.08
N GLU A 535 43.76 38.17 2.01
CA GLU A 535 43.13 39.37 1.45
C GLU A 535 41.85 38.99 0.70
N SER A 536 40.70 39.47 1.19
CA SER A 536 39.42 39.37 0.48
C SER A 536 39.42 40.19 -0.81
N HIS A 537 38.41 39.97 -1.66
CA HIS A 537 38.21 40.61 -2.97
C HIS A 537 38.98 39.96 -4.14
N ASN A 538 39.68 38.85 -3.92
CA ASN A 538 40.12 37.97 -5.00
C ASN A 538 39.14 36.80 -5.16
N ALA A 539 38.19 36.94 -6.09
CA ALA A 539 37.08 36.00 -6.29
C ALA A 539 37.50 34.51 -6.44
N VAL A 540 38.71 34.22 -6.95
CA VAL A 540 39.21 32.84 -7.08
C VAL A 540 39.64 32.29 -5.71
N TYR A 541 40.36 33.09 -4.91
CA TYR A 541 40.74 32.72 -3.55
C TYR A 541 39.54 32.70 -2.61
N ASP A 542 38.66 33.71 -2.69
CA ASP A 542 37.39 33.75 -1.96
C ASP A 542 36.55 32.48 -2.25
N THR A 543 36.37 32.09 -3.51
CA THR A 543 35.61 30.88 -3.85
C THR A 543 36.28 29.60 -3.35
N LYS A 544 37.62 29.52 -3.40
CA LYS A 544 38.39 28.35 -2.95
C LYS A 544 38.35 28.18 -1.43
N LEU A 545 38.49 29.27 -0.68
CA LEU A 545 38.44 29.24 0.78
C LEU A 545 37.01 29.00 1.29
N LEU A 546 35.98 29.54 0.61
CA LEU A 546 34.59 29.18 0.87
C LEU A 546 34.31 27.70 0.63
N PHE A 547 34.85 27.12 -0.46
CA PHE A 547 34.72 25.69 -0.74
C PHE A 547 35.31 24.85 0.39
N ASN A 548 36.57 25.11 0.79
CA ASN A 548 37.22 24.40 1.90
C ASN A 548 36.44 24.52 3.21
N LEU A 549 36.00 25.74 3.56
CA LEU A 549 35.19 26.03 4.75
C LEU A 549 33.90 25.20 4.77
N VAL A 550 33.19 25.13 3.64
CA VAL A 550 31.97 24.33 3.49
C VAL A 550 32.28 22.83 3.57
N THR A 551 33.31 22.32 2.90
CA THR A 551 33.62 20.88 2.88
C THR A 551 34.19 20.36 4.21
N GLU A 552 35.03 21.13 4.89
CA GLU A 552 35.74 20.68 6.10
C GLU A 552 34.98 20.98 7.40
N LYS A 553 34.24 22.10 7.46
CA LYS A 553 33.58 22.57 8.69
C LYS A 553 32.06 22.63 8.57
N GLY A 554 31.52 22.61 7.35
CA GLY A 554 30.09 22.79 7.07
C GLY A 554 29.19 21.55 7.15
N ASN A 555 29.67 20.37 7.59
CA ASN A 555 28.89 19.13 7.77
C ASN A 555 27.81 18.90 6.67
N VAL A 556 28.24 18.98 5.40
CA VAL A 556 27.36 19.26 4.25
C VAL A 556 26.26 18.21 4.05
N SER A 557 26.50 16.96 4.44
CA SER A 557 25.52 15.87 4.36
C SER A 557 24.29 16.10 5.24
N GLN A 558 24.47 16.65 6.45
CA GLN A 558 23.37 16.99 7.34
C GLN A 558 22.60 18.21 6.80
N TYR A 559 23.30 19.27 6.39
CA TYR A 559 22.72 20.49 5.82
C TYR A 559 21.89 20.24 4.54
N ILE A 560 22.33 19.33 3.67
CA ILE A 560 21.60 18.89 2.46
C ILE A 560 20.32 18.09 2.79
N SER A 561 20.14 17.62 4.03
CA SER A 561 18.86 17.08 4.52
C SER A 561 17.88 18.20 4.86
N GLU A 562 18.38 19.25 5.51
CA GLU A 562 17.58 20.28 6.18
C GLU A 562 17.09 21.37 5.21
N LEU A 563 17.91 21.80 4.24
CA LEU A 563 17.50 22.78 3.21
C LEU A 563 16.87 22.18 1.93
N ALA A 564 16.67 20.87 1.86
CA ALA A 564 16.16 20.22 0.67
C ALA A 564 14.63 20.10 0.66
N PHE A 565 13.95 21.15 0.22
CA PHE A 565 12.49 21.19 0.12
C PHE A 565 11.95 20.19 -0.90
N SER A 566 10.87 19.48 -0.53
CA SER A 566 10.13 18.56 -1.38
C SER A 566 8.64 18.62 -1.01
N PRO A 567 7.73 19.02 -1.92
CA PRO A 567 6.30 18.99 -1.63
C PRO A 567 5.82 17.57 -1.35
N SER A 568 4.97 17.42 -0.32
CA SER A 568 4.31 16.13 -0.13
C SER A 568 3.32 15.91 -1.28
N TYR A 569 3.40 14.76 -1.95
CA TYR A 569 2.48 14.38 -3.04
C TYR A 569 0.98 14.56 -2.71
N PRO A 570 0.51 14.38 -1.44
CA PRO A 570 -0.85 14.73 -1.04
C PRO A 570 -1.28 16.18 -1.28
N GLN A 571 -0.40 17.19 -1.12
CA GLN A 571 -0.77 18.61 -1.27
C GLN A 571 -1.05 18.96 -2.73
N LEU A 572 -0.17 18.52 -3.65
CA LEU A 572 -0.39 18.66 -5.10
C LEU A 572 -1.70 17.98 -5.53
N TYR A 573 -1.99 16.80 -4.97
CA TYR A 573 -3.21 16.06 -5.24
C TYR A 573 -4.47 16.73 -4.68
N GLN A 574 -4.40 17.42 -3.53
CA GLN A 574 -5.53 18.19 -2.98
C GLN A 574 -5.86 19.43 -3.82
N MET A 575 -4.86 20.21 -4.26
CA MET A 575 -5.07 21.31 -5.21
C MET A 575 -5.68 20.82 -6.54
N GLN A 576 -5.22 19.68 -7.05
CA GLN A 576 -5.83 19.06 -8.24
C GLN A 576 -7.29 18.64 -7.96
N LEU A 577 -7.61 18.00 -6.84
CA LEU A 577 -8.99 17.63 -6.52
C LEU A 577 -9.94 18.84 -6.38
N ALA A 578 -9.48 19.96 -5.82
CA ALA A 578 -10.27 21.18 -5.75
C ALA A 578 -10.65 21.71 -7.15
N ASN A 579 -9.68 21.72 -8.08
CA ASN A 579 -9.89 22.15 -9.46
C ASN A 579 -10.89 21.29 -10.25
N LEU A 580 -11.17 20.05 -9.83
CA LEU A 580 -12.16 19.18 -10.49
C LEU A 580 -13.59 19.75 -10.44
N LYS A 581 -13.94 20.53 -9.41
CA LYS A 581 -15.23 21.24 -9.32
C LYS A 581 -15.45 22.18 -10.53
N THR A 582 -14.38 22.79 -11.05
CA THR A 582 -14.48 23.73 -12.20
C THR A 582 -14.92 23.06 -13.50
N PHE A 583 -14.83 21.73 -13.60
CA PHE A 583 -15.30 20.96 -14.76
C PHE A 583 -16.65 20.26 -14.52
N GLU A 584 -17.30 20.46 -13.36
CA GLU A 584 -18.51 19.72 -12.99
C GLU A 584 -19.65 19.93 -13.99
N LYS A 585 -19.91 21.18 -14.40
CA LYS A 585 -20.95 21.47 -15.41
C LYS A 585 -20.67 20.82 -16.78
N LEU A 586 -19.39 20.73 -17.19
CA LEU A 586 -18.93 20.04 -18.40
C LEU A 586 -19.09 18.50 -18.33
N VAL A 587 -19.16 17.94 -17.13
CA VAL A 587 -19.39 16.50 -16.89
C VAL A 587 -20.89 16.21 -16.79
N GLN A 588 -21.66 17.09 -16.15
CA GLN A 588 -23.13 17.03 -16.10
C GLN A 588 -23.75 17.15 -17.51
N SER A 589 -23.24 18.05 -18.35
CA SER A 589 -23.65 18.18 -19.77
C SER A 589 -23.17 17.05 -20.69
N LYS A 590 -22.46 16.04 -20.16
CA LYS A 590 -21.91 14.89 -20.90
C LYS A 590 -20.87 15.24 -21.99
N CYS A 591 -20.41 16.49 -22.06
CA CYS A 591 -19.35 16.93 -22.97
C CYS A 591 -18.00 16.28 -22.62
N LEU A 592 -17.69 16.14 -21.33
CA LEU A 592 -16.57 15.35 -20.81
C LEU A 592 -17.08 14.20 -19.93
N SER A 593 -16.36 13.06 -19.93
CA SER A 593 -16.55 12.05 -18.89
C SER A 593 -15.80 12.45 -17.61
N LYS A 594 -16.27 12.00 -16.44
CA LYS A 594 -15.60 12.26 -15.14
C LYS A 594 -14.13 11.81 -15.13
N ALA A 595 -13.80 10.74 -15.87
CA ALA A 595 -12.43 10.28 -16.06
C ALA A 595 -11.59 11.21 -16.97
N MET A 596 -12.20 11.79 -18.01
CA MET A 596 -11.53 12.75 -18.88
C MET A 596 -11.30 14.09 -18.17
N ALA A 597 -12.28 14.61 -17.43
CA ALA A 597 -12.11 15.81 -16.60
C ALA A 597 -11.00 15.62 -15.56
N LEU A 598 -10.93 14.46 -14.90
CA LEU A 598 -9.84 14.12 -13.99
C LEU A 598 -8.47 14.04 -14.70
N LYS A 599 -8.43 13.65 -15.99
CA LYS A 599 -7.20 13.67 -16.80
C LYS A 599 -6.78 15.11 -17.17
N THR A 600 -7.73 15.97 -17.56
CA THR A 600 -7.50 17.41 -17.80
C THR A 600 -6.87 18.07 -16.57
N VAL A 601 -7.48 17.86 -15.40
CA VAL A 601 -7.06 18.47 -14.13
C VAL A 601 -5.72 17.93 -13.63
N ARG A 602 -5.45 16.62 -13.80
CA ARG A 602 -4.11 16.04 -13.57
C ARG A 602 -3.03 16.53 -14.53
N SER A 603 -3.41 17.19 -15.63
CA SER A 603 -2.50 17.85 -16.57
C SER A 603 -2.28 19.34 -16.24
N ASN A 604 -2.68 19.75 -15.02
CA ASN A 604 -2.72 21.11 -14.48
C ASN A 604 -3.66 22.10 -15.21
N LEU A 605 -4.56 21.61 -16.07
CA LEU A 605 -5.50 22.45 -16.83
C LEU A 605 -6.81 22.69 -16.05
N ARG A 606 -7.19 23.97 -15.92
CA ARG A 606 -8.46 24.45 -15.31
C ARG A 606 -9.47 24.92 -16.38
N PHE A 607 -10.77 24.97 -16.08
CA PHE A 607 -11.81 25.38 -17.03
C PHE A 607 -11.56 26.74 -17.72
N GLN A 608 -10.97 27.72 -17.02
CA GLN A 608 -10.58 29.00 -17.61
C GLN A 608 -9.59 28.88 -18.78
N HIS A 609 -8.69 27.89 -18.77
CA HIS A 609 -7.74 27.67 -19.88
C HIS A 609 -8.47 27.22 -21.15
N PHE A 610 -9.60 26.52 -21.02
CA PHE A 610 -10.42 26.10 -22.15
C PHE A 610 -11.17 27.31 -22.75
N LYS A 611 -11.74 28.19 -21.90
CA LYS A 611 -12.29 29.48 -22.36
C LYS A 611 -11.23 30.35 -23.03
N LEU A 612 -10.04 30.48 -22.43
CA LEU A 612 -8.94 31.28 -22.97
C LEU A 612 -8.39 30.74 -24.30
N ALA A 613 -8.33 29.41 -24.47
CA ALA A 613 -7.92 28.79 -25.73
C ALA A 613 -8.92 29.08 -26.87
N VAL A 614 -10.22 29.06 -26.58
CA VAL A 614 -11.28 29.46 -27.51
C VAL A 614 -11.27 30.97 -27.78
N GLN A 615 -10.95 31.81 -26.78
CA GLN A 615 -10.79 33.26 -27.00
C GLN A 615 -9.57 33.61 -27.88
N ARG A 616 -8.48 32.82 -27.81
CA ARG A 616 -7.23 33.11 -28.52
C ARG A 616 -7.17 32.60 -29.96
N ASN A 617 -7.73 31.42 -30.24
CA ASN A 617 -7.75 30.84 -31.59
C ASN A 617 -8.92 29.85 -31.77
N ASP A 618 -10.06 30.15 -31.14
CA ASP A 618 -11.34 29.47 -31.35
C ASP A 618 -11.25 27.93 -31.23
N MET A 619 -11.90 27.16 -32.11
CA MET A 619 -11.81 25.69 -32.07
C MET A 619 -10.38 25.18 -32.23
N ALA A 620 -9.54 25.87 -33.00
CA ALA A 620 -8.15 25.46 -33.26
C ALA A 620 -7.28 25.58 -32.00
N GLY A 621 -7.48 26.63 -31.20
CA GLY A 621 -6.81 26.85 -29.92
C GLY A 621 -7.20 25.79 -28.89
N LEU A 622 -8.49 25.49 -28.75
CA LEU A 622 -8.95 24.41 -27.86
C LEU A 622 -8.41 23.04 -28.31
N LYS A 623 -8.42 22.76 -29.61
CA LYS A 623 -7.85 21.54 -30.20
C LYS A 623 -6.36 21.43 -29.88
N ALA A 624 -5.58 22.50 -30.05
CA ALA A 624 -4.16 22.51 -29.69
C ALA A 624 -3.94 22.16 -28.21
N LEU A 625 -4.61 22.86 -27.30
CA LEU A 625 -4.53 22.63 -25.85
C LEU A 625 -4.91 21.19 -25.45
N MET A 626 -5.94 20.61 -26.07
CA MET A 626 -6.40 19.26 -25.74
C MET A 626 -5.55 18.14 -26.38
N THR A 627 -4.85 18.43 -27.49
CA THR A 627 -4.04 17.46 -28.26
C THR A 627 -2.53 17.52 -28.00
N GLU A 628 -2.06 18.56 -27.30
CA GLU A 628 -0.69 18.71 -26.80
C GLU A 628 -0.13 17.40 -26.19
N LYS A 629 1.17 17.15 -26.33
CA LYS A 629 1.83 15.97 -25.74
C LYS A 629 2.52 16.35 -24.42
N SER A 630 2.46 15.46 -23.44
CA SER A 630 3.31 15.53 -22.25
C SER A 630 4.79 15.34 -22.60
N SER A 631 5.69 15.62 -21.65
CA SER A 631 7.11 15.25 -21.69
C SER A 631 7.37 13.74 -21.86
N THR A 632 6.34 12.91 -21.69
CA THR A 632 6.36 11.46 -21.95
C THR A 632 5.77 11.07 -23.33
N GLY A 633 5.51 12.05 -24.20
CA GLY A 633 5.01 11.86 -25.58
C GLY A 633 3.51 11.54 -25.70
N VAL A 634 2.79 11.45 -24.58
CA VAL A 634 1.37 11.04 -24.53
C VAL A 634 0.46 12.27 -24.62
N VAL A 635 -0.64 12.18 -25.39
CA VAL A 635 -1.61 13.28 -25.51
C VAL A 635 -2.19 13.67 -24.14
N ARG A 636 -2.04 14.94 -23.77
CA ARG A 636 -2.35 15.57 -22.48
C ARG A 636 -3.82 15.37 -22.08
N VAL A 637 -4.76 15.76 -22.95
CA VAL A 637 -6.21 15.53 -22.72
C VAL A 637 -6.75 14.45 -23.65
N THR A 638 -7.06 14.76 -24.92
CA THR A 638 -7.59 13.79 -25.90
C THR A 638 -7.42 14.28 -27.33
N SER A 639 -7.16 13.34 -28.24
CA SER A 639 -7.14 13.57 -29.70
C SER A 639 -8.47 13.29 -30.39
N ASN A 640 -9.51 12.89 -29.64
CA ASN A 640 -10.81 12.55 -30.22
C ASN A 640 -11.59 13.83 -30.63
N LYS A 641 -11.65 14.07 -31.95
CA LYS A 641 -12.39 15.19 -32.56
C LYS A 641 -13.83 15.35 -32.03
N LYS A 642 -14.57 14.25 -31.85
CA LYS A 642 -15.96 14.26 -31.32
C LYS A 642 -16.09 14.59 -29.83
N ILE A 643 -14.98 14.67 -29.09
CA ILE A 643 -14.97 15.19 -27.71
C ILE A 643 -14.61 16.68 -27.74
N ILE A 644 -13.59 17.07 -28.50
CA ILE A 644 -13.17 18.47 -28.65
C ILE A 644 -14.34 19.33 -29.17
N GLN A 645 -15.07 18.84 -30.18
CA GLN A 645 -16.27 19.49 -30.73
C GLN A 645 -17.33 19.79 -29.64
N ARG A 646 -17.75 18.79 -28.87
CA ARG A 646 -18.79 18.96 -27.82
C ARG A 646 -18.35 19.83 -26.65
N VAL A 647 -17.05 19.91 -26.38
CA VAL A 647 -16.50 20.83 -25.38
C VAL A 647 -16.47 22.27 -25.94
N TYR A 648 -16.12 22.43 -27.22
CA TYR A 648 -16.12 23.71 -27.93
C TYR A 648 -17.53 24.32 -28.05
N GLU A 649 -18.51 23.54 -28.51
CA GLU A 649 -19.93 23.94 -28.60
C GLU A 649 -20.45 24.43 -27.23
N TYR A 650 -20.16 23.68 -26.17
CA TYR A 650 -20.52 24.03 -24.79
C TYR A 650 -19.80 25.27 -24.24
N LEU A 651 -18.60 25.58 -24.73
CA LEU A 651 -17.87 26.80 -24.35
C LEU A 651 -18.39 28.04 -25.09
N ILE A 652 -18.97 27.87 -26.29
CA ILE A 652 -19.65 28.93 -27.03
C ILE A 652 -21.06 29.17 -26.47
N SER A 653 -21.80 28.13 -26.07
CA SER A 653 -23.08 28.27 -25.34
C SER A 653 -22.93 28.77 -23.89
N LEU A 654 -21.78 29.37 -23.57
CA LEU A 654 -21.43 30.03 -22.31
C LEU A 654 -20.67 31.36 -22.58
N LYS A 655 -20.79 31.88 -23.80
CA LYS A 655 -20.64 33.30 -24.15
C LYS A 655 -22.03 33.92 -24.09
#